data_AF-A0A7M1QBB2-F1
#
_entry.id   AF-A0A7M1QBB2-F1
#
_cell.length_a   1.000
_cell.length_b   1.000
_cell.length_c   1.000
_cell.angle_alpha   90.00
_cell.angle_beta   90.00
_cell.angle_gamma   90.00
#
_symmetry.space_group_name_H-M   'P 1'
#
loop_
_entity.id
_entity.type
_entity.pdbx_description
1 polymer ?
#
loop_
_entity_poly.entity_id
_entity_poly.type
_entity_poly.pdbx_seq_one_letter_code
_entity_poly.pdbx_strand_id
1 'polypeptide(L)'
;MHDERPYPHEIVQEWQQAIDLSNLNLHDAQRVMQVVRYALPPLCLESLETATRFYKYDHDDNEVSIAVANLASGDEIARNQPRNLGTFYPVFYAMTNPRFLGRDKCQAASLGRRLLSDWFSELKNGTRTSRNNFYSHVLAVRHVLMAAINADWEVTDEESNPEKFFLATIESDALFKQRNDILDSYEVFVEIINGSLFPGQLIRRSSGKRNSAAGSQRTKTDPWHAARVVKLATSPPAPRRVIQGADLPGEHTEELTALGFRTVISATKGENAEPGEQVIMQRQTPSMLTPDDDRRIVQQWVASSATASLAAVSDMGRLPPEQVREVMSAALSPIERLLAILLLSTGMPVKRLLSLTVEPPIGSEMVPCTERPFWRPTTGELCYRLLDGPSANDDFPDLLWVKLRLPAVLADILSSSDYSTPGLQPFRGVRTRLNKQLLKHFRRQPGVTPTANRLSATSWLWRRPHARDDVAAKTLAGQYDLSLAAPAAYRQLSRDEIQQIFDATLADLGIISETHRDKSDRQVGGPDGTRAIMGSSVAQPPEAFLPIFIEIKEKMTAPSDEMAGWWLGRPFPHESLARLYQYVAAYHLLAWQLSTGARPVGPSSHNRISGQLQWIRDKASPRGIESRVVPLIGELQSALLHLQRWTDVLCRRLQSVDVTLVDKRSKQRSTPAWLVAPARGRRLILRDMTWSDFQSLSLEHSAGLASNVARHSLASWLRERVPDAEVDALLGHARDGRSLSAPRGEAATGQQAALRRLLKEWLNQCGYHPLAWRDLPWNS
;
A
#
# COMPACT_ATOMS: atom_id res chain seq x y z
N MET A 1 13.82 33.79 27.41
CA MET A 1 13.83 32.81 26.30
C MET A 1 12.47 32.16 26.29
N HIS A 2 11.76 32.22 25.16
CA HIS A 2 10.42 31.64 25.04
C HIS A 2 10.51 30.12 25.03
N ASP A 3 9.83 29.47 25.98
CA ASP A 3 9.67 28.02 25.98
C ASP A 3 8.60 27.55 24.96
N GLU A 4 7.84 28.49 24.38
CA GLU A 4 6.79 28.24 23.39
C GLU A 4 7.06 28.95 22.06
N ARG A 5 6.44 28.46 20.98
CA ARG A 5 6.55 29.05 19.63
C ARG A 5 5.72 30.35 19.55
N PRO A 6 6.31 31.51 19.24
CA PRO A 6 5.55 32.74 19.18
C PRO A 6 4.58 32.73 17.98
N TYR A 7 3.40 33.30 18.18
CA TYR A 7 2.48 33.64 17.10
C TYR A 7 2.95 34.91 16.37
N PRO A 8 2.48 35.16 15.12
CA PRO A 8 2.86 36.36 14.37
C PRO A 8 2.64 37.67 15.13
N HIS A 9 1.49 37.81 15.80
CA HIS A 9 1.18 39.04 16.57
C HIS A 9 2.11 39.23 17.78
N GLU A 10 2.61 38.15 18.39
CA GLU A 10 3.56 38.22 19.51
C GLU A 10 4.92 38.75 19.01
N ILE A 11 5.39 38.25 17.85
CA ILE A 11 6.62 38.74 17.20
C ILE A 11 6.47 40.21 16.80
N VAL A 12 5.35 40.58 16.19
CA VAL A 12 5.05 41.96 15.78
C VAL A 12 5.00 42.89 16.99
N GLN A 13 4.42 42.45 18.11
CA GLN A 13 4.34 43.23 19.34
C GLN A 13 5.72 43.44 19.99
N GLU A 14 6.57 42.40 20.00
CA GLU A 14 7.96 42.50 20.50
C GLU A 14 8.76 43.52 19.69
N TRP A 15 8.66 43.49 18.36
CA TRP A 15 9.30 44.47 17.49
C TRP A 15 8.72 45.88 17.68
N GLN A 16 7.40 46.01 17.82
CA GLN A 16 6.77 47.31 18.06
C GLN A 16 7.29 47.94 19.36
N GLN A 17 7.41 47.17 20.44
CA GLN A 17 7.98 47.65 21.70
C GLN A 17 9.43 48.12 21.54
N ALA A 18 10.27 47.35 20.83
CA ALA A 18 11.66 47.74 20.58
C ALA A 18 11.77 49.01 19.71
N ILE A 19 10.87 49.18 18.74
CA ILE A 19 10.81 50.37 17.88
C ILE A 19 10.29 51.59 18.64
N ASP A 20 9.27 51.43 19.49
CA ASP A 20 8.73 52.52 20.31
C ASP A 20 9.76 53.06 21.31
N LEU A 21 10.68 52.19 21.77
CA LEU A 21 11.83 52.57 22.61
C LEU A 21 12.99 53.18 21.82
N SER A 22 12.97 53.08 20.49
CA SER A 22 13.99 53.65 19.61
C SER A 22 13.63 55.08 19.18
N ASN A 23 14.64 55.92 18.92
CA ASN A 23 14.44 57.29 18.42
C ASN A 23 14.18 57.33 16.89
N LEU A 24 13.45 56.35 16.35
CA LEU A 24 13.09 56.33 14.93
C LEU A 24 11.98 57.34 14.65
N ASN A 25 12.05 58.00 13.50
CA ASN A 25 10.92 58.79 13.02
C ASN A 25 9.76 57.86 12.61
N LEU A 26 8.53 58.38 12.58
CA LEU A 26 7.32 57.60 12.29
C LEU A 26 7.38 56.84 10.95
N HIS A 27 8.03 57.43 9.95
CA HIS A 27 8.13 56.86 8.62
C HIS A 27 9.09 55.65 8.58
N ASP A 28 10.26 55.76 9.21
CA ASP A 28 11.22 54.66 9.33
C ASP A 28 10.65 53.54 10.21
N ALA A 29 9.97 53.87 11.30
CA ALA A 29 9.28 52.90 12.15
C ALA A 29 8.24 52.08 11.36
N GLN A 30 7.44 52.74 10.52
CA GLN A 30 6.46 52.06 9.66
C GLN A 30 7.13 51.10 8.66
N ARG A 31 8.25 51.51 8.06
CA ARG A 31 9.01 50.68 7.11
C ARG A 31 9.65 49.47 7.76
N VAL A 32 10.24 49.63 8.94
CA VAL A 32 10.76 48.48 9.70
C VAL A 32 9.63 47.52 10.02
N MET A 33 8.46 48.02 10.44
CA MET A 33 7.30 47.17 10.74
C MET A 33 6.75 46.45 9.50
N GLN A 34 6.89 47.00 8.30
CA GLN A 34 6.56 46.28 7.05
C GLN A 34 7.48 45.08 6.85
N VAL A 35 8.80 45.23 7.06
CA VAL A 35 9.75 44.10 6.98
C VAL A 35 9.46 43.05 8.04
N VAL A 36 9.13 43.49 9.26
CA VAL A 36 8.78 42.59 10.37
C VAL A 36 7.54 41.78 10.03
N ARG A 37 6.46 42.41 9.54
CA ARG A 37 5.24 41.69 9.14
C ARG A 37 5.46 40.76 7.96
N TYR A 38 6.35 41.14 7.04
CA TYR A 38 6.67 40.34 5.87
C TYR A 38 7.37 39.02 6.22
N ALA A 39 8.41 39.05 7.07
CA ALA A 39 9.25 37.88 7.32
C ALA A 39 9.11 37.26 8.72
N LEU A 40 8.48 37.97 9.67
CA LEU A 40 8.41 37.60 11.09
C LEU A 40 9.77 37.20 11.70
N PRO A 41 10.83 38.03 11.55
CA PRO A 41 12.14 37.71 12.09
C PRO A 41 12.13 37.71 13.62
N PRO A 42 12.97 36.89 14.30
CA PRO A 42 13.23 37.08 15.73
C PRO A 42 13.75 38.49 16.00
N LEU A 43 13.56 39.00 17.22
CA LEU A 43 14.10 40.29 17.68
C LEU A 43 15.64 40.27 17.72
N CYS A 44 16.25 40.36 16.55
CA CYS A 44 17.68 40.23 16.32
C CYS A 44 18.08 41.01 15.06
N LEU A 45 19.12 41.82 15.17
CA LEU A 45 19.55 42.71 14.08
C LEU A 45 19.94 41.93 12.81
N GLU A 46 20.74 40.87 12.94
CA GLU A 46 21.15 40.03 11.80
C GLU A 46 19.95 39.39 11.08
N SER A 47 18.91 39.04 11.83
CA SER A 47 17.68 38.48 11.27
C SER A 47 16.85 39.55 10.55
N LEU A 48 16.78 40.76 11.11
CA LEU A 48 16.13 41.90 10.47
C LEU A 48 16.85 42.32 9.18
N GLU A 49 18.18 42.40 9.18
CA GLU A 49 18.98 42.69 7.97
C GLU A 49 18.73 41.64 6.87
N THR A 50 18.69 40.36 7.26
CA THR A 50 18.39 39.27 6.32
C THR A 50 16.98 39.40 5.73
N ALA A 51 15.97 39.70 6.56
CA ALA A 51 14.61 39.94 6.12
C ALA A 51 14.52 41.15 5.18
N THR A 52 15.23 42.24 5.53
CA THR A 52 15.29 43.50 4.77
C THR A 52 15.82 43.27 3.36
N ARG A 53 16.88 42.45 3.21
CA ARG A 53 17.43 42.09 1.91
C ARG A 53 16.40 41.40 1.00
N PHE A 54 15.62 40.46 1.54
CA PHE A 54 14.58 39.78 0.76
C PHE A 54 13.36 40.66 0.51
N TYR A 55 12.95 41.49 1.47
CA TYR A 55 11.87 42.46 1.30
C TYR A 55 12.18 43.44 0.16
N LYS A 56 13.38 44.02 0.17
CA LYS A 56 13.90 44.89 -0.89
C LYS A 56 13.85 44.21 -2.25
N TYR A 57 14.29 42.95 -2.34
CA TYR A 57 14.27 42.21 -3.60
C TYR A 57 12.83 41.94 -4.09
N ASP A 58 11.90 41.64 -3.19
CA ASP A 58 10.52 41.27 -3.55
C ASP A 58 9.60 42.47 -3.83
N HIS A 59 9.92 43.66 -3.30
CA HIS A 59 9.08 44.87 -3.39
C HIS A 59 9.78 46.07 -4.06
N ASP A 60 11.04 45.95 -4.45
CA ASP A 60 11.88 47.02 -5.01
C ASP A 60 11.98 48.29 -4.14
N ASP A 61 11.87 48.13 -2.82
CA ASP A 61 12.00 49.25 -1.86
C ASP A 61 13.45 49.40 -1.41
N ASN A 62 14.16 50.36 -2.01
CA ASN A 62 15.55 50.65 -1.67
C ASN A 62 15.73 51.44 -0.37
N GLU A 63 14.68 52.12 0.10
CA GLU A 63 14.78 53.05 1.22
C GLU A 63 14.62 52.36 2.59
N VAL A 64 14.09 51.13 2.61
CA VAL A 64 13.96 50.30 3.81
C VAL A 64 15.32 49.98 4.48
N SER A 65 16.40 49.89 3.70
CA SER A 65 17.74 49.63 4.24
C SER A 65 18.27 50.80 5.09
N ILE A 66 17.85 52.03 4.78
CA ILE A 66 18.21 53.24 5.54
C ILE A 66 17.48 53.23 6.88
N ALA A 67 16.18 52.90 6.88
CA ALA A 67 15.38 52.79 8.10
C ALA A 67 15.93 51.72 9.07
N VAL A 68 16.37 50.57 8.55
CA VAL A 68 16.95 49.48 9.36
C VAL A 68 18.35 49.86 9.90
N ALA A 69 19.16 50.58 9.11
CA ALA A 69 20.45 51.10 9.58
C ALA A 69 20.29 52.13 10.71
N ASN A 70 19.25 52.97 10.65
CA ASN A 70 18.94 53.93 11.72
C ASN A 70 18.56 53.21 13.03
N LEU A 71 17.85 52.08 12.94
CA LEU A 71 17.47 51.26 14.11
C LEU A 71 18.66 50.52 14.74
N ALA A 72 19.65 50.13 13.95
CA ALA A 72 20.85 49.39 14.40
C ALA A 72 21.72 50.16 15.41
N SER A 73 21.47 51.47 15.59
CA SER A 73 22.17 52.33 16.54
C SER A 73 21.69 52.20 18.00
N GLY A 74 20.58 51.51 18.25
CA GLY A 74 20.03 51.30 19.60
C GLY A 74 20.49 50.00 20.28
N ASP A 75 20.56 50.01 21.63
CA ASP A 75 20.99 48.86 22.44
C ASP A 75 19.87 47.84 22.75
N GLU A 76 18.63 48.11 22.35
CA GLU A 76 17.44 47.31 22.70
C GLU A 76 17.25 46.03 21.86
N ILE A 77 18.09 45.81 20.82
CA ILE A 77 17.96 44.68 19.90
C ILE A 77 19.14 43.72 20.07
N ALA A 78 18.84 42.42 20.24
CA ALA A 78 19.87 41.41 20.35
C ALA A 78 20.74 41.32 19.08
N ARG A 79 22.05 41.24 19.26
CA ARG A 79 22.99 41.09 18.13
C ARG A 79 23.17 39.64 17.66
N ASN A 80 22.91 38.67 18.54
CA ASN A 80 23.10 37.26 18.25
C ASN A 80 21.79 36.57 17.86
N GLN A 81 21.82 35.76 16.80
CA GLN A 81 20.66 34.96 16.42
C GLN A 81 20.25 33.96 17.50
N PRO A 82 18.94 33.79 17.76
CA PRO A 82 18.46 32.75 18.66
C PRO A 82 18.69 31.35 18.06
N ARG A 83 18.92 30.37 18.95
CA ARG A 83 19.02 28.96 18.55
C ARG A 83 17.67 28.45 18.07
N ASN A 84 17.67 27.45 17.18
CA ASN A 84 16.46 26.78 16.68
C ASN A 84 15.48 27.66 15.89
N LEU A 85 15.99 28.55 15.02
CA LEU A 85 15.19 29.40 14.13
C LEU A 85 14.07 28.63 13.41
N GLY A 86 14.37 27.44 12.87
CA GLY A 86 13.39 26.62 12.15
C GLY A 86 12.25 26.04 12.99
N THR A 87 12.34 26.10 14.32
CA THR A 87 11.28 25.63 15.23
C THR A 87 10.44 26.79 15.75
N PHE A 88 11.08 27.90 16.13
CA PHE A 88 10.41 29.05 16.75
C PHE A 88 9.97 30.11 15.76
N TYR A 89 10.69 30.28 14.65
CA TYR A 89 10.43 31.29 13.62
C TYR A 89 10.29 30.62 12.25
N PRO A 90 9.27 29.74 12.07
CA PRO A 90 9.16 28.88 10.89
C PRO A 90 8.95 29.66 9.58
N VAL A 91 8.26 30.82 9.63
CA VAL A 91 8.05 31.69 8.47
C VAL A 91 9.37 32.31 8.04
N PHE A 92 10.05 33.01 8.95
CA PHE A 92 11.38 33.57 8.73
C PHE A 92 12.37 32.52 8.20
N TYR A 93 12.42 31.35 8.83
CA TYR A 93 13.33 30.29 8.42
C TYR A 93 12.99 29.71 7.04
N ALA A 94 11.71 29.59 6.68
CA ALA A 94 11.29 29.15 5.35
C ALA A 94 11.71 30.16 4.26
N MET A 95 11.58 31.45 4.55
CA MET A 95 11.88 32.54 3.63
C MET A 95 13.37 32.76 3.40
N THR A 96 14.19 32.61 4.45
CA THR A 96 15.61 33.01 4.41
C THR A 96 16.60 31.89 4.17
N ASN A 97 16.23 30.63 4.42
CA ASN A 97 17.14 29.49 4.24
C ASN A 97 17.40 29.20 2.75
N PRO A 98 18.67 29.16 2.28
CA PRO A 98 19.00 28.93 0.86
C PRO A 98 18.48 27.61 0.28
N ARG A 99 18.24 26.59 1.12
CA ARG A 99 17.67 25.31 0.69
C ARG A 99 16.16 25.39 0.40
N PHE A 100 15.51 26.46 0.86
CA PHE A 100 14.08 26.69 0.72
C PHE A 100 13.84 27.88 -0.20
N LEU A 101 13.22 28.95 0.30
CA LEU A 101 12.92 30.15 -0.47
C LEU A 101 14.06 31.19 -0.41
N GLY A 102 15.16 30.93 0.30
CA GLY A 102 16.28 31.88 0.44
C GLY A 102 17.15 32.05 -0.81
N ARG A 103 16.63 31.73 -2.00
CA ARG A 103 17.31 31.91 -3.29
C ARG A 103 16.99 33.31 -3.80
N ASP A 104 18.01 34.17 -3.80
CA ASP A 104 17.94 35.61 -4.12
C ASP A 104 17.77 35.91 -5.61
N LYS A 105 18.11 34.97 -6.51
CA LYS A 105 17.97 35.14 -7.97
C LYS A 105 16.80 34.37 -8.59
N CYS A 106 15.95 33.73 -7.78
CA CYS A 106 14.86 32.88 -8.25
C CYS A 106 13.52 33.62 -8.14
N GLN A 107 12.90 33.91 -9.28
CA GLN A 107 11.59 34.60 -9.34
C GLN A 107 10.47 33.78 -8.68
N ALA A 108 10.47 32.45 -8.86
CA ALA A 108 9.54 31.57 -8.16
C ALA A 108 9.74 31.63 -6.63
N ALA A 109 10.99 31.72 -6.15
CA ALA A 109 11.24 31.91 -4.72
C ALA A 109 10.71 33.26 -4.21
N SER A 110 10.81 34.33 -5.01
CA SER A 110 10.20 35.64 -4.70
C SER A 110 8.67 35.57 -4.59
N LEU A 111 8.00 34.92 -5.55
CA LEU A 111 6.55 34.68 -5.48
C LEU A 111 6.18 33.87 -4.23
N GLY A 112 6.95 32.83 -3.92
CA GLY A 112 6.71 31.97 -2.75
C GLY A 112 6.88 32.70 -1.41
N ARG A 113 7.85 33.62 -1.32
CA ARG A 113 8.04 34.46 -0.13
C ARG A 113 6.87 35.43 0.07
N ARG A 114 6.42 36.10 -0.99
CA ARG A 114 5.23 36.97 -0.95
C ARG A 114 4.00 36.19 -0.52
N LEU A 115 3.77 35.01 -1.08
CA LEU A 115 2.64 34.16 -0.70
C LEU A 115 2.68 33.71 0.77
N LEU A 116 3.85 33.31 1.28
CA LEU A 116 4.00 32.97 2.70
C LEU A 116 3.75 34.17 3.61
N SER A 117 4.25 35.35 3.25
CA SER A 117 4.00 36.60 3.97
C SER A 117 2.49 36.89 4.02
N ASP A 118 1.81 36.85 2.87
CA ASP A 118 0.39 37.19 2.77
C ASP A 118 -0.49 36.28 3.61
N TRP A 119 -0.19 34.97 3.64
CA TRP A 119 -1.00 34.02 4.40
C TRP A 119 -0.64 33.99 5.89
N PHE A 120 0.63 34.10 6.26
CA PHE A 120 1.08 33.80 7.63
C PHE A 120 1.51 35.03 8.45
N SER A 121 1.46 36.24 7.89
CA SER A 121 1.77 37.49 8.60
C SER A 121 0.81 37.80 9.75
N GLU A 122 -0.46 37.43 9.62
CA GLU A 122 -1.50 37.69 10.62
C GLU A 122 -2.44 36.48 10.81
N LEU A 123 -2.97 36.33 12.03
CA LEU A 123 -4.01 35.35 12.32
C LEU A 123 -5.38 36.00 12.28
N LYS A 124 -6.35 35.33 11.63
CA LYS A 124 -7.74 35.83 11.62
C LYS A 124 -8.38 35.77 13.00
N ASN A 125 -8.76 36.93 13.51
CA ASN A 125 -9.50 37.10 14.76
C ASN A 125 -10.80 36.27 14.75
N GLY A 126 -11.08 35.57 15.85
CA GLY A 126 -12.31 34.77 16.03
C GLY A 126 -12.20 33.29 15.66
N THR A 127 -11.06 32.82 15.14
CA THR A 127 -10.84 31.38 14.89
C THR A 127 -10.06 30.73 16.04
N ARG A 128 -10.43 29.50 16.43
CA ARG A 128 -9.65 28.73 17.39
C ARG A 128 -8.38 28.21 16.71
N THR A 129 -7.23 28.80 17.04
CA THR A 129 -5.93 28.44 16.46
C THR A 129 -5.05 27.66 17.44
N SER A 130 -4.04 26.97 16.93
CA SER A 130 -3.01 26.27 17.71
C SER A 130 -1.62 26.55 17.12
N ARG A 131 -0.63 26.83 17.98
CA ARG A 131 0.79 27.02 17.60
C ARG A 131 1.36 25.83 16.84
N ASN A 132 0.95 24.60 17.22
CA ASN A 132 1.37 23.39 16.52
C ASN A 132 0.78 23.31 15.11
N ASN A 133 -0.51 23.59 14.95
CA ASN A 133 -1.13 23.61 13.63
C ASN A 133 -0.57 24.72 12.75
N PHE A 134 -0.31 25.90 13.32
CA PHE A 134 0.30 27.01 12.60
C PHE A 134 1.65 26.59 12.02
N TYR A 135 2.50 26.00 12.86
CA TYR A 135 3.78 25.43 12.44
C TYR A 135 3.61 24.38 11.33
N SER A 136 2.71 23.40 11.52
CA SER A 136 2.44 22.36 10.53
C SER A 136 1.94 22.93 9.19
N HIS A 137 1.08 23.96 9.21
CA HIS A 137 0.57 24.60 7.99
C HIS A 137 1.71 25.35 7.26
N VAL A 138 2.59 26.05 7.98
CA VAL A 138 3.78 26.69 7.38
C VAL A 138 4.68 25.65 6.70
N LEU A 139 4.92 24.50 7.36
CA LEU A 139 5.72 23.42 6.76
C LEU A 139 5.08 22.83 5.51
N ALA A 140 3.75 22.61 5.53
CA ALA A 140 3.00 22.08 4.41
C ALA A 140 3.10 23.01 3.19
N VAL A 141 2.79 24.30 3.38
CA VAL A 141 2.90 25.31 2.31
C VAL A 141 4.34 25.39 1.80
N ARG A 142 5.33 25.45 2.69
CA ARG A 142 6.75 25.45 2.31
C ARG A 142 7.12 24.27 1.41
N HIS A 143 6.68 23.05 1.73
CA HIS A 143 7.00 21.88 0.92
C HIS A 143 6.43 21.94 -0.50
N VAL A 144 5.22 22.48 -0.66
CA VAL A 144 4.60 22.68 -1.98
C VAL A 144 5.39 23.72 -2.78
N LEU A 145 5.70 24.86 -2.18
CA LEU A 145 6.50 25.91 -2.83
C LEU A 145 7.88 25.40 -3.22
N MET A 146 8.53 24.62 -2.35
CA MET A 146 9.82 24.00 -2.64
C MET A 146 9.76 23.01 -3.80
N ALA A 147 8.69 22.24 -3.92
CA ALA A 147 8.55 21.28 -5.01
C ALA A 147 8.47 22.00 -6.36
N ALA A 148 7.73 23.11 -6.43
CA ALA A 148 7.68 23.96 -7.63
C ALA A 148 9.04 24.63 -7.92
N ILE A 149 9.71 25.18 -6.90
CA ILE A 149 11.01 25.87 -7.08
C ILE A 149 12.12 24.90 -7.47
N ASN A 150 12.14 23.68 -6.92
CA ASN A 150 13.13 22.67 -7.28
C ASN A 150 12.90 22.05 -8.66
N ALA A 151 11.74 22.29 -9.27
CA ALA A 151 11.45 21.90 -10.64
C ALA A 151 12.02 22.89 -11.67
N ASP A 152 12.61 24.01 -11.22
CA ASP A 152 13.12 25.10 -12.05
C ASP A 152 12.11 25.57 -13.11
N TRP A 153 10.82 25.64 -12.74
CA TRP A 153 9.78 26.12 -13.63
C TRP A 153 9.91 27.62 -13.88
N GLU A 154 9.90 28.04 -15.14
CA GLU A 154 9.97 29.46 -15.51
C GLU A 154 8.67 30.17 -15.15
N VAL A 155 8.78 31.31 -14.47
CA VAL A 155 7.65 32.19 -14.18
C VAL A 155 7.37 33.01 -15.43
N THR A 156 6.18 32.89 -15.98
CA THR A 156 5.79 33.70 -17.14
C THR A 156 5.14 35.02 -16.70
N ASP A 157 5.32 36.10 -17.46
CA ASP A 157 4.80 37.44 -17.11
C ASP A 157 3.26 37.50 -17.02
N GLU A 158 2.56 36.52 -17.61
CA GLU A 158 1.09 36.40 -17.56
C GLU A 158 0.57 35.85 -16.22
N GLU A 159 1.43 35.35 -15.33
CA GLU A 159 1.06 34.71 -14.06
C GLU A 159 1.23 35.66 -12.85
N SER A 160 0.62 36.83 -12.90
CA SER A 160 0.72 37.85 -11.84
C SER A 160 0.12 37.42 -10.49
N ASN A 161 -0.56 36.27 -10.43
CA ASN A 161 -1.12 35.71 -9.19
C ASN A 161 -0.26 34.52 -8.69
N PRO A 162 0.47 34.67 -7.57
CA PRO A 162 1.30 33.61 -7.01
C PRO A 162 0.54 32.31 -6.73
N GLU A 163 -0.72 32.37 -6.27
CA GLU A 163 -1.53 31.20 -5.96
C GLU A 163 -1.81 30.36 -7.19
N LYS A 164 -2.17 31.02 -8.30
CA LYS A 164 -2.45 30.35 -9.58
C LYS A 164 -1.19 29.72 -10.16
N PHE A 165 -0.06 30.43 -10.10
CA PHE A 165 1.23 29.91 -10.55
C PHE A 165 1.56 28.60 -9.82
N PHE A 166 1.66 28.61 -8.49
CA PHE A 166 2.06 27.43 -7.72
C PHE A 166 1.05 26.28 -7.84
N LEU A 167 -0.24 26.57 -7.91
CA LEU A 167 -1.26 25.55 -8.12
C LEU A 167 -1.14 24.91 -9.50
N ALA A 168 -1.00 25.70 -10.57
CA ALA A 168 -0.83 25.18 -11.92
C ALA A 168 0.48 24.38 -12.07
N THR A 169 1.58 24.86 -11.49
CA THR A 169 2.87 24.17 -11.51
C THR A 169 2.78 22.79 -10.84
N ILE A 170 2.21 22.71 -9.64
CA ILE A 170 2.12 21.43 -8.91
C ILE A 170 1.04 20.51 -9.50
N GLU A 171 0.01 21.07 -10.15
CA GLU A 171 -1.02 20.30 -10.84
C GLU A 171 -0.52 19.70 -12.17
N SER A 172 0.58 20.21 -12.72
CA SER A 172 1.20 19.70 -13.94
C SER A 172 1.55 18.20 -13.86
N ASP A 173 1.43 17.51 -14.99
CA ASP A 173 1.76 16.09 -15.08
C ASP A 173 3.26 15.83 -14.81
N ALA A 174 4.12 16.81 -15.09
CA ALA A 174 5.56 16.75 -14.82
C ALA A 174 5.89 16.59 -13.33
N LEU A 175 5.05 17.17 -12.45
CA LEU A 175 5.20 17.05 -10.99
C LEU A 175 4.24 16.03 -10.37
N PHE A 176 3.59 15.16 -11.17
CA PHE A 176 2.64 14.17 -10.66
C PHE A 176 3.24 13.29 -9.55
N LYS A 177 4.50 12.85 -9.72
CA LYS A 177 5.20 12.02 -8.73
C LYS A 177 5.52 12.81 -7.47
N GLN A 178 6.11 13.99 -7.60
CA GLN A 178 6.43 14.88 -6.49
C GLN A 178 5.16 15.29 -5.72
N ARG A 179 4.06 15.60 -6.41
CA ARG A 179 2.76 15.91 -5.83
C ARG A 179 2.23 14.76 -4.98
N ASN A 180 2.33 13.52 -5.45
CA ASN A 180 1.93 12.35 -4.66
C ASN A 180 2.80 12.15 -3.41
N ASP A 181 4.09 12.46 -3.50
CA ASP A 181 5.01 12.38 -2.36
C ASP A 181 4.70 13.45 -1.29
N ILE A 182 4.07 14.57 -1.67
CA ILE A 182 3.67 15.67 -0.77
C ILE A 182 2.15 15.84 -0.63
N LEU A 183 1.35 14.79 -0.90
CA LEU A 183 -0.11 14.89 -1.00
C LEU A 183 -0.77 15.57 0.21
N ASP A 184 -0.40 15.20 1.43
CA ASP A 184 -0.94 15.81 2.65
C ASP A 184 -0.61 17.32 2.74
N SER A 185 0.57 17.72 2.26
CA SER A 185 0.98 19.14 2.20
C SER A 185 0.25 19.89 1.08
N TYR A 186 0.00 19.21 -0.03
CA TYR A 186 -0.78 19.72 -1.15
C TYR A 186 -2.25 19.97 -0.77
N GLU A 187 -2.89 19.04 -0.06
CA GLU A 187 -4.27 19.22 0.42
C GLU A 187 -4.39 20.45 1.33
N VAL A 188 -3.48 20.60 2.30
CA VAL A 188 -3.45 21.79 3.17
C VAL A 188 -3.24 23.08 2.37
N PHE A 189 -2.36 23.06 1.37
CA PHE A 189 -2.11 24.21 0.50
C PHE A 189 -3.37 24.60 -0.29
N VAL A 190 -4.08 23.62 -0.87
CA VAL A 190 -5.34 23.84 -1.61
C VAL A 190 -6.46 24.33 -0.69
N GLU A 191 -6.56 23.80 0.52
CA GLU A 191 -7.55 24.27 1.51
C GLU A 191 -7.29 25.72 1.94
N ILE A 192 -6.03 26.15 2.03
CA ILE A 192 -5.66 27.54 2.32
C ILE A 192 -5.98 28.44 1.12
N ILE A 193 -5.63 28.05 -0.12
CA ILE A 193 -5.98 28.80 -1.34
C ILE A 193 -7.49 29.01 -1.47
N ASN A 194 -8.27 27.97 -1.22
CA ASN A 194 -9.74 28.03 -1.34
C ASN A 194 -10.40 28.77 -0.16
N GLY A 195 -9.64 29.21 0.84
CA GLY A 195 -10.14 29.87 2.03
C GLY A 195 -10.96 28.95 2.96
N SER A 196 -10.92 27.63 2.75
CA SER A 196 -11.60 26.65 3.61
C SER A 196 -10.84 26.37 4.90
N LEU A 197 -9.53 26.66 4.93
CA LEU A 197 -8.65 26.52 6.09
C LEU A 197 -7.86 27.81 6.29
N PHE A 198 -7.85 28.33 7.53
CA PHE A 198 -6.96 29.43 7.90
C PHE A 198 -5.70 28.92 8.62
N PRO A 199 -4.55 29.62 8.47
CA PRO A 199 -3.32 29.30 9.19
C PRO A 199 -3.54 29.11 10.69
N GLY A 200 -3.08 27.96 11.19
CA GLY A 200 -3.21 27.59 12.61
C GLY A 200 -4.59 27.14 13.06
N GLN A 201 -5.63 27.18 12.21
CA GLN A 201 -6.99 26.78 12.60
C GLN A 201 -7.03 25.32 13.07
N LEU A 202 -7.71 25.07 14.20
CA LEU A 202 -8.00 23.73 14.68
C LEU A 202 -9.09 23.13 13.78
N ILE A 203 -8.70 22.18 12.94
CA ILE A 203 -9.63 21.36 12.15
C ILE A 203 -10.51 20.61 13.16
N ARG A 204 -11.74 21.09 13.40
CA ARG A 204 -12.76 20.30 14.10
C ARG A 204 -13.06 19.11 13.19
N ARG A 205 -12.40 17.98 13.45
CA ARG A 205 -12.87 16.69 12.95
C ARG A 205 -14.25 16.49 13.56
N SER A 206 -15.29 16.81 12.79
CA SER A 206 -16.64 16.37 13.08
C SER A 206 -16.59 14.86 13.25
N SER A 207 -16.84 14.42 14.48
CA SER A 207 -17.14 13.05 14.80
C SER A 207 -18.39 12.65 14.01
N GLY A 208 -18.25 11.71 13.08
CA GLY A 208 -19.36 11.08 12.39
C GLY A 208 -19.44 11.43 10.90
N LYS A 209 -19.46 10.38 10.07
CA LYS A 209 -19.58 10.37 8.60
C LYS A 209 -18.34 10.82 7.83
N ARG A 210 -17.34 9.93 7.77
CA ARG A 210 -16.70 9.66 6.48
C ARG A 210 -17.75 8.98 5.59
N ASN A 211 -18.60 9.80 4.98
CA ASN A 211 -19.23 9.40 3.72
C ASN A 211 -18.10 9.24 2.72
N SER A 212 -17.74 8.00 2.42
CA SER A 212 -17.17 7.65 1.13
C SER A 212 -18.24 7.92 0.05
N ALA A 213 -18.45 9.18 -0.27
CA ALA A 213 -19.01 9.58 -1.55
C ALA A 213 -17.81 9.85 -2.45
N ALA A 214 -17.69 9.00 -3.48
CA ALA A 214 -17.05 9.24 -4.78
C ALA A 214 -16.00 10.37 -4.79
N GLY A 215 -14.72 10.08 -4.98
CA GLY A 215 -14.30 9.70 -6.33
C GLY A 215 -14.94 10.65 -7.34
N SER A 216 -14.63 11.95 -7.25
CA SER A 216 -14.94 12.88 -8.33
C SER A 216 -14.26 12.33 -9.57
N GLN A 217 -15.06 11.65 -10.40
CA GLN A 217 -14.73 11.49 -11.79
C GLN A 217 -14.32 12.86 -12.29
N ARG A 218 -13.09 12.93 -12.79
CA ARG A 218 -12.67 13.90 -13.79
C ARG A 218 -13.87 14.22 -14.67
N THR A 219 -14.43 15.42 -14.53
CA THR A 219 -15.31 15.99 -15.53
C THR A 219 -14.45 16.25 -16.76
N LYS A 220 -14.40 15.26 -17.67
CA LYS A 220 -14.30 15.59 -19.09
C LYS A 220 -15.59 16.33 -19.42
N THR A 221 -15.47 17.63 -19.70
CA THR A 221 -16.53 18.45 -20.28
C THR A 221 -16.81 17.96 -21.69
N ASP A 222 -17.68 16.94 -21.80
CA ASP A 222 -18.29 16.54 -23.06
C ASP A 222 -19.67 17.27 -23.18
N PRO A 223 -19.82 18.23 -24.11
CA PRO A 223 -21.05 18.98 -24.32
C PRO A 223 -22.29 18.10 -24.58
N TRP A 224 -22.08 16.90 -25.13
CA TRP A 224 -23.17 15.96 -25.41
C TRP A 224 -23.81 15.39 -24.13
N HIS A 225 -23.00 15.18 -23.09
CA HIS A 225 -23.48 14.66 -21.80
C HIS A 225 -24.33 15.70 -21.05
N ALA A 226 -23.94 16.98 -21.11
CA ALA A 226 -24.71 18.07 -20.51
C ALA A 226 -26.11 18.19 -21.15
N ALA A 227 -26.20 18.13 -22.49
CA ALA A 227 -27.47 18.18 -23.20
C ALA A 227 -28.40 16.99 -22.88
N ARG A 228 -27.83 15.80 -22.63
CA ARG A 228 -28.59 14.59 -22.33
C ARG A 228 -29.10 14.54 -20.88
N VAL A 229 -28.37 15.12 -19.93
CA VAL A 229 -28.79 15.23 -18.52
C VAL A 229 -29.95 16.21 -18.36
N VAL A 230 -29.93 17.34 -19.06
CA VAL A 230 -31.07 18.29 -19.10
C VAL A 230 -32.34 17.63 -19.69
N LYS A 231 -32.17 16.70 -20.64
CA LYS A 231 -33.27 15.94 -21.26
C LYS A 231 -33.84 14.84 -20.35
N LEU A 232 -33.03 14.30 -19.42
CA LEU A 232 -33.47 13.29 -18.45
C LEU A 232 -34.13 13.91 -17.22
N ALA A 233 -33.70 15.10 -16.82
CA ALA A 233 -34.29 15.84 -15.70
C ALA A 233 -35.73 16.32 -15.97
N THR A 234 -36.12 16.41 -17.24
CA THR A 234 -37.45 16.90 -17.66
C THR A 234 -38.49 15.79 -17.87
N SER A 235 -38.15 14.51 -17.65
CA SER A 235 -39.08 13.38 -17.85
C SER A 235 -39.72 12.92 -16.53
N PRO A 236 -41.06 12.96 -16.37
CA PRO A 236 -41.73 12.55 -15.13
C PRO A 236 -41.80 11.02 -14.98
N PRO A 237 -41.70 10.48 -13.75
CA PRO A 237 -41.71 9.03 -13.51
C PRO A 237 -43.12 8.41 -13.48
N ALA A 238 -43.21 7.14 -13.87
CA ALA A 238 -44.45 6.38 -14.03
C ALA A 238 -45.04 5.86 -12.68
N PRO A 239 -46.38 5.74 -12.56
CA PRO A 239 -47.04 5.36 -11.32
C PRO A 239 -47.04 3.83 -11.10
N ARG A 240 -46.93 3.38 -9.85
CA ARG A 240 -47.08 1.96 -9.46
C ARG A 240 -48.09 1.79 -8.33
N ARG A 241 -49.05 0.88 -8.54
CA ARG A 241 -50.02 0.38 -7.53
C ARG A 241 -49.43 -0.80 -6.74
N VAL A 242 -49.81 -0.92 -5.47
CA VAL A 242 -49.53 -2.10 -4.62
C VAL A 242 -50.80 -2.51 -3.86
N ILE A 243 -50.94 -3.82 -3.70
CA ILE A 243 -52.03 -4.58 -3.05
C ILE A 243 -51.63 -4.88 -1.58
N GLN A 244 -52.60 -4.88 -0.67
CA GLN A 244 -52.47 -4.97 0.80
C GLN A 244 -52.37 -6.41 1.34
N GLY A 245 -51.70 -6.58 2.49
CA GLY A 245 -51.77 -7.76 3.36
C GLY A 245 -50.95 -7.59 4.65
N ALA A 246 -51.61 -7.73 5.81
CA ALA A 246 -51.14 -7.59 7.21
C ALA A 246 -50.39 -8.86 7.70
N ASP A 247 -49.67 -9.01 8.83
CA ASP A 247 -49.44 -8.37 10.15
C ASP A 247 -48.00 -8.74 10.62
N LEU A 248 -47.40 -8.09 11.65
CA LEU A 248 -46.52 -8.67 12.74
C LEU A 248 -45.60 -7.62 13.49
N PRO A 249 -45.11 -7.92 14.71
CA PRO A 249 -44.84 -6.95 15.80
C PRO A 249 -43.36 -6.66 16.15
N GLY A 250 -43.11 -5.43 16.63
CA GLY A 250 -42.53 -5.17 17.96
C GLY A 250 -41.00 -5.21 18.19
N GLU A 251 -40.44 -6.39 18.45
CA GLU A 251 -39.22 -6.51 19.28
C GLU A 251 -37.92 -6.84 18.52
N HIS A 252 -37.96 -7.05 17.20
CA HIS A 252 -36.81 -7.53 16.42
C HIS A 252 -35.86 -6.44 15.88
N THR A 253 -36.06 -5.16 16.23
CA THR A 253 -35.40 -4.03 15.55
C THR A 253 -33.89 -3.90 15.80
N GLU A 254 -33.36 -4.30 16.95
CA GLU A 254 -31.92 -4.16 17.25
C GLU A 254 -31.07 -5.23 16.53
N GLU A 255 -31.53 -6.49 16.50
CA GLU A 255 -30.86 -7.57 15.78
C GLU A 255 -30.86 -7.34 14.26
N LEU A 256 -31.96 -6.83 13.71
CA LEU A 256 -32.07 -6.48 12.29
C LEU A 256 -31.12 -5.34 11.90
N THR A 257 -30.86 -4.42 12.82
CA THR A 257 -29.93 -3.30 12.59
C THR A 257 -28.47 -3.76 12.60
N ALA A 258 -28.10 -4.70 13.46
CA ALA A 258 -26.78 -5.34 13.46
C ALA A 258 -26.49 -6.14 12.15
N LEU A 259 -27.54 -6.62 11.49
CA LEU A 259 -27.48 -7.38 10.23
C LEU A 259 -27.51 -6.50 8.96
N GLY A 260 -27.48 -5.17 9.14
CA GLY A 260 -27.45 -4.22 8.03
C GLY A 260 -28.82 -3.97 7.40
N PHE A 261 -29.92 -4.16 8.12
CA PHE A 261 -31.24 -3.66 7.75
C PHE A 261 -31.60 -2.41 8.57
N ARG A 262 -32.46 -1.55 8.04
CA ARG A 262 -33.04 -0.41 8.75
C ARG A 262 -34.54 -0.41 8.53
N THR A 263 -35.29 -0.14 9.58
CA THR A 263 -36.70 0.18 9.50
C THR A 263 -36.84 1.65 9.07
N VAL A 264 -37.62 1.89 8.03
CA VAL A 264 -37.91 3.19 7.43
C VAL A 264 -39.39 3.43 7.63
N ILE A 265 -39.74 4.33 8.53
CA ILE A 265 -41.12 4.76 8.74
C ILE A 265 -41.48 5.72 7.61
N SER A 266 -42.52 5.39 6.84
CA SER A 266 -43.00 6.26 5.77
C SER A 266 -44.13 7.15 6.30
N ALA A 267 -43.90 8.46 6.35
CA ALA A 267 -44.93 9.43 6.69
C ALA A 267 -45.83 9.68 5.48
N THR A 268 -47.12 9.32 5.56
CA THR A 268 -48.12 9.75 4.58
C THR A 268 -48.75 11.08 5.00
N LYS A 269 -48.64 12.10 4.13
CA LYS A 269 -49.52 13.27 4.13
C LYS A 269 -50.81 12.88 3.39
N GLY A 270 -51.91 12.80 4.12
CA GLY A 270 -53.26 12.64 3.59
C GLY A 270 -54.27 13.16 4.61
N GLU A 271 -55.16 14.06 4.18
CA GLU A 271 -55.94 14.97 5.02
C GLU A 271 -57.15 14.37 5.76
N ASN A 272 -57.38 13.04 5.77
CA ASN A 272 -58.52 12.45 6.50
C ASN A 272 -58.36 10.95 6.80
N ALA A 273 -57.30 10.54 7.49
CA ALA A 273 -57.23 9.21 8.12
C ALA A 273 -56.31 9.23 9.34
N GLU A 274 -56.74 8.57 10.42
CA GLU A 274 -55.98 8.44 11.67
C GLU A 274 -54.55 7.91 11.42
N PRO A 275 -53.55 8.39 12.18
CA PRO A 275 -52.14 8.18 11.91
C PRO A 275 -51.70 6.75 12.27
N GLY A 276 -51.71 5.84 11.29
CA GLY A 276 -51.00 4.57 11.38
C GLY A 276 -49.59 4.69 10.77
N GLU A 277 -48.55 4.64 11.59
CA GLU A 277 -47.15 4.65 11.14
C GLU A 277 -46.83 3.37 10.34
N GLN A 278 -46.51 3.50 9.05
CA GLN A 278 -46.14 2.35 8.22
C GLN A 278 -44.63 2.15 8.21
N VAL A 279 -44.15 1.02 8.74
CA VAL A 279 -42.72 0.68 8.84
C VAL A 279 -42.29 -0.19 7.65
N ILE A 280 -41.27 0.25 6.90
CA ILE A 280 -40.69 -0.44 5.73
C ILE A 280 -39.26 -0.88 6.07
N MET A 281 -38.91 -2.17 5.99
CA MET A 281 -37.52 -2.60 6.17
C MET A 281 -36.70 -2.46 4.88
N GLN A 282 -35.56 -1.76 4.95
CA GLN A 282 -34.64 -1.52 3.84
C GLN A 282 -33.20 -1.84 4.27
N ARG A 283 -32.39 -2.52 3.45
CA ARG A 283 -30.97 -2.74 3.76
C ARG A 283 -30.17 -1.43 3.79
N GLN A 284 -29.16 -1.37 4.65
CA GLN A 284 -28.16 -0.30 4.73
C GLN A 284 -27.10 -0.42 3.62
N THR A 285 -26.85 -1.62 3.10
CA THR A 285 -25.89 -1.90 2.03
C THR A 285 -26.54 -2.45 0.75
N PRO A 286 -26.02 -2.11 -0.45
CA PRO A 286 -26.56 -2.62 -1.72
C PRO A 286 -26.35 -4.14 -1.84
N SER A 287 -27.43 -4.87 -2.16
CA SER A 287 -27.46 -6.33 -2.25
C SER A 287 -27.59 -6.81 -3.71
N MET A 288 -27.06 -8.00 -3.99
CA MET A 288 -27.26 -8.73 -5.26
C MET A 288 -28.56 -9.57 -5.26
N LEU A 289 -29.27 -9.60 -4.14
CA LEU A 289 -30.52 -10.35 -3.95
C LEU A 289 -31.72 -9.51 -4.41
N THR A 290 -32.79 -10.15 -4.87
CA THR A 290 -34.03 -9.44 -5.19
C THR A 290 -34.81 -9.10 -3.90
N PRO A 291 -35.70 -8.09 -3.91
CA PRO A 291 -36.54 -7.78 -2.75
C PRO A 291 -37.37 -8.97 -2.24
N ASP A 292 -37.77 -9.88 -3.14
CA ASP A 292 -38.50 -11.09 -2.76
C ASP A 292 -37.61 -12.15 -2.11
N ASP A 293 -36.34 -12.24 -2.52
CA ASP A 293 -35.34 -13.08 -1.83
C ASP A 293 -35.07 -12.54 -0.42
N ASP A 294 -34.96 -11.20 -0.27
CA ASP A 294 -34.76 -10.57 1.03
C ASP A 294 -35.92 -10.88 1.99
N ARG A 295 -37.17 -10.82 1.50
CA ARG A 295 -38.34 -11.21 2.29
C ARG A 295 -38.31 -12.67 2.70
N ARG A 296 -37.97 -13.58 1.77
CA ARG A 296 -37.87 -15.01 2.05
C ARG A 296 -36.75 -15.36 3.03
N ILE A 297 -35.60 -14.68 2.92
CA ILE A 297 -34.47 -14.86 3.83
C ILE A 297 -34.82 -14.36 5.22
N VAL A 298 -35.44 -13.18 5.35
CA VAL A 298 -35.91 -12.67 6.64
C VAL A 298 -36.98 -13.58 7.24
N GLN A 299 -37.91 -14.11 6.44
CA GLN A 299 -38.91 -15.08 6.90
C GLN A 299 -38.27 -16.40 7.36
N GLN A 300 -37.30 -16.94 6.61
CA GLN A 300 -36.54 -18.12 7.04
C GLN A 300 -35.73 -17.83 8.30
N TRP A 301 -35.14 -16.64 8.42
CA TRP A 301 -34.30 -16.25 9.55
C TRP A 301 -35.11 -16.11 10.84
N VAL A 302 -36.25 -15.40 10.77
CA VAL A 302 -37.23 -15.33 11.87
C VAL A 302 -37.71 -16.74 12.26
N ALA A 303 -37.95 -17.62 11.28
CA ALA A 303 -38.38 -19.00 11.53
C ALA A 303 -37.29 -19.96 12.05
N SER A 304 -36.00 -19.66 11.88
CA SER A 304 -34.85 -20.52 12.25
C SER A 304 -33.98 -19.97 13.39
N SER A 305 -34.32 -18.77 13.88
CA SER A 305 -33.64 -18.05 14.95
C SER A 305 -33.46 -18.87 16.24
N ALA A 306 -34.33 -19.85 16.49
CA ALA A 306 -34.24 -20.70 17.69
C ALA A 306 -33.17 -21.81 17.61
N THR A 307 -32.61 -22.15 16.44
CA THR A 307 -31.80 -23.38 16.29
C THR A 307 -30.57 -23.31 15.38
N ALA A 308 -30.27 -22.21 14.70
CA ALA A 308 -29.15 -22.16 13.75
C ALA A 308 -27.95 -21.33 14.25
N SER A 309 -26.77 -21.97 14.34
CA SER A 309 -25.49 -21.27 14.38
C SER A 309 -25.37 -20.33 13.18
N LEU A 310 -25.21 -19.03 13.44
CA LEU A 310 -25.25 -17.93 12.47
C LEU A 310 -24.39 -18.21 11.21
N ALA A 311 -25.04 -18.26 10.04
CA ALA A 311 -24.34 -18.27 8.75
C ALA A 311 -23.73 -16.88 8.48
N ALA A 312 -22.46 -16.84 8.06
CA ALA A 312 -21.81 -15.57 7.73
C ALA A 312 -22.54 -14.85 6.59
N VAL A 313 -22.50 -13.51 6.54
CA VAL A 313 -23.16 -12.70 5.49
C VAL A 313 -22.74 -13.11 4.07
N SER A 314 -21.55 -13.71 3.92
CA SER A 314 -21.03 -14.30 2.68
C SER A 314 -21.77 -15.57 2.21
N ASP A 315 -22.45 -16.28 3.12
CA ASP A 315 -23.15 -17.54 2.82
C ASP A 315 -24.58 -17.32 2.33
N MET A 316 -25.18 -16.14 2.56
CA MET A 316 -26.54 -15.82 2.09
C MET A 316 -26.71 -15.83 0.56
N GLY A 317 -25.62 -15.77 -0.20
CA GLY A 317 -25.62 -15.81 -1.67
C GLY A 317 -25.22 -17.16 -2.28
N ARG A 318 -24.82 -18.14 -1.45
CA ARG A 318 -24.33 -19.45 -1.89
C ARG A 318 -25.47 -20.46 -1.94
N LEU A 319 -25.42 -21.36 -2.92
CA LEU A 319 -26.40 -22.41 -3.09
C LEU A 319 -25.96 -23.64 -2.28
N PRO A 320 -26.88 -24.35 -1.62
CA PRO A 320 -26.57 -25.64 -0.99
C PRO A 320 -26.19 -26.68 -2.07
N PRO A 321 -25.39 -27.70 -1.72
CA PRO A 321 -24.95 -28.73 -2.67
C PRO A 321 -26.09 -29.40 -3.45
N GLU A 322 -27.24 -29.63 -2.80
CA GLU A 322 -28.41 -30.24 -3.45
C GLU A 322 -28.99 -29.37 -4.57
N GLN A 323 -29.08 -28.05 -4.36
CA GLN A 323 -29.52 -27.14 -5.41
C GLN A 323 -28.54 -27.08 -6.58
N VAL A 324 -27.23 -27.24 -6.32
CA VAL A 324 -26.22 -27.31 -7.39
C VAL A 324 -26.41 -28.57 -8.22
N ARG A 325 -26.61 -29.74 -7.58
CA ARG A 325 -26.91 -30.99 -8.30
C ARG A 325 -28.18 -30.87 -9.12
N GLU A 326 -29.21 -30.22 -8.57
CA GLU A 326 -30.46 -29.98 -9.27
C GLU A 326 -30.29 -29.04 -10.48
N VAL A 327 -29.49 -27.97 -10.34
CA VAL A 327 -29.10 -27.11 -11.48
C VAL A 327 -28.41 -27.93 -12.57
N MET A 328 -27.53 -28.85 -12.20
CA MET A 328 -26.83 -29.73 -13.13
C MET A 328 -27.77 -30.77 -13.79
N SER A 329 -28.88 -31.11 -13.15
CA SER A 329 -29.92 -31.99 -13.70
C SER A 329 -30.94 -31.26 -14.58
N ALA A 330 -31.03 -29.93 -14.49
CA ALA A 330 -32.02 -29.15 -15.21
C ALA A 330 -31.85 -29.23 -16.74
N ALA A 331 -32.96 -29.10 -17.46
CA ALA A 331 -33.01 -29.08 -18.92
C ALA A 331 -32.43 -27.76 -19.49
N LEU A 332 -31.10 -27.63 -19.46
CA LEU A 332 -30.33 -26.52 -20.00
C LEU A 332 -29.77 -26.89 -21.37
N SER A 333 -29.68 -25.92 -22.30
CA SER A 333 -28.94 -26.12 -23.55
C SER A 333 -27.45 -26.37 -23.30
N PRO A 334 -26.71 -27.01 -24.23
CA PRO A 334 -25.29 -27.33 -24.04
C PRO A 334 -24.44 -26.12 -23.62
N ILE A 335 -24.64 -24.95 -24.25
CA ILE A 335 -23.88 -23.73 -23.96
C ILE A 335 -24.28 -23.10 -22.60
N GLU A 336 -25.53 -23.22 -22.17
CA GLU A 336 -25.98 -22.76 -20.84
C GLU A 336 -25.42 -23.65 -19.74
N ARG A 337 -25.41 -24.97 -19.97
CA ARG A 337 -24.80 -25.97 -19.09
C ARG A 337 -23.30 -25.73 -18.97
N LEU A 338 -22.60 -25.50 -20.08
CA LEU A 338 -21.18 -25.15 -20.07
C LEU A 338 -20.91 -23.88 -19.26
N LEU A 339 -21.71 -22.81 -19.46
CA LEU A 339 -21.57 -21.59 -18.66
C LEU A 339 -21.75 -21.87 -17.17
N ALA A 340 -22.76 -22.65 -16.79
CA ALA A 340 -23.00 -23.01 -15.39
C ALA A 340 -21.81 -23.81 -14.79
N ILE A 341 -21.29 -24.80 -15.53
CA ILE A 341 -20.13 -25.60 -15.13
C ILE A 341 -18.92 -24.70 -14.91
N LEU A 342 -18.56 -23.87 -15.89
CA LEU A 342 -17.39 -22.98 -15.77
C LEU A 342 -17.54 -21.99 -14.61
N LEU A 343 -18.75 -21.47 -14.34
CA LEU A 343 -18.98 -20.59 -13.19
C LEU A 343 -18.77 -21.32 -11.85
N LEU A 344 -19.19 -22.58 -11.75
CA LEU A 344 -19.00 -23.40 -10.55
C LEU A 344 -17.55 -23.88 -10.39
N SER A 345 -16.88 -24.27 -11.48
CA SER A 345 -15.54 -24.85 -11.46
C SER A 345 -14.40 -23.83 -11.47
N THR A 346 -14.65 -22.59 -11.91
CA THR A 346 -13.64 -21.51 -11.88
C THR A 346 -13.99 -20.42 -10.86
N GLY A 347 -15.28 -20.19 -10.58
CA GLY A 347 -15.70 -19.03 -9.79
C GLY A 347 -15.34 -17.68 -10.40
N MET A 348 -15.02 -17.64 -11.70
CA MET A 348 -14.75 -16.41 -12.41
C MET A 348 -15.97 -15.48 -12.33
N PRO A 349 -15.78 -14.15 -12.17
CA PRO A 349 -16.89 -13.22 -12.21
C PRO A 349 -17.69 -13.36 -13.50
N VAL A 350 -19.02 -13.42 -13.38
CA VAL A 350 -19.91 -13.66 -14.52
C VAL A 350 -19.64 -12.70 -15.68
N LYS A 351 -19.51 -11.40 -15.41
CA LYS A 351 -19.21 -10.40 -16.44
C LYS A 351 -17.93 -10.71 -17.22
N ARG A 352 -16.92 -11.22 -16.54
CA ARG A 352 -15.63 -11.55 -17.13
C ARG A 352 -15.72 -12.81 -17.99
N LEU A 353 -16.34 -13.88 -17.48
CA LEU A 353 -16.53 -15.10 -18.27
C LEU A 353 -17.40 -14.86 -19.51
N LEU A 354 -18.41 -13.98 -19.42
CA LEU A 354 -19.23 -13.59 -20.57
C LEU A 354 -18.44 -12.85 -21.66
N SER A 355 -17.28 -12.28 -21.33
CA SER A 355 -16.40 -11.61 -22.29
C SER A 355 -15.42 -12.55 -22.99
N LEU A 356 -15.52 -13.86 -22.75
CA LEU A 356 -14.72 -14.91 -23.41
C LEU A 356 -14.80 -14.77 -24.92
N THR A 357 -13.64 -14.75 -25.57
CA THR A 357 -13.51 -14.72 -27.03
C THR A 357 -12.79 -15.95 -27.55
N VAL A 358 -13.15 -16.42 -28.74
CA VAL A 358 -12.38 -17.48 -29.42
C VAL A 358 -11.13 -16.87 -30.07
N GLU A 359 -9.98 -17.44 -29.77
CA GLU A 359 -8.69 -17.01 -30.31
C GLU A 359 -8.64 -17.23 -31.84
N PRO A 360 -8.10 -16.28 -32.62
CA PRO A 360 -7.89 -16.49 -34.05
C PRO A 360 -6.82 -17.56 -34.31
N PRO A 361 -6.97 -18.38 -35.37
CA PRO A 361 -5.95 -19.36 -35.75
C PRO A 361 -4.62 -18.67 -36.10
N ILE A 362 -3.54 -19.37 -35.75
CA ILE A 362 -2.13 -18.99 -35.73
C ILE A 362 -1.71 -18.07 -36.90
N GLY A 363 -1.06 -16.94 -36.58
CA GLY A 363 -0.48 -16.00 -37.55
C GLY A 363 -0.67 -14.51 -37.23
N SER A 364 -1.50 -14.17 -36.23
CA SER A 364 -1.64 -12.80 -35.74
C SER A 364 -0.85 -12.65 -34.44
N GLU A 365 0.15 -11.77 -34.42
CA GLU A 365 0.82 -11.31 -33.19
C GLU A 365 -0.21 -10.65 -32.26
N MET A 366 -0.96 -11.44 -31.48
CA MET A 366 -1.70 -10.92 -30.35
C MET A 366 -0.83 -10.95 -29.10
N VAL A 367 0.04 -9.95 -28.99
CA VAL A 367 0.70 -9.50 -27.76
C VAL A 367 -0.26 -8.47 -27.08
N PRO A 368 -0.16 -8.17 -25.78
CA PRO A 368 -0.74 -8.88 -24.66
C PRO A 368 -1.65 -7.93 -23.86
N CYS A 369 -2.80 -7.51 -24.40
CA CYS A 369 -3.56 -6.40 -23.78
C CYS A 369 -5.08 -6.64 -23.69
N THR A 370 -5.51 -7.80 -23.20
CA THR A 370 -6.91 -7.92 -22.75
C THR A 370 -7.01 -8.63 -21.41
N GLU A 371 -7.71 -8.01 -20.46
CA GLU A 371 -8.18 -8.63 -19.21
C GLU A 371 -9.16 -9.81 -19.46
N ARG A 372 -9.57 -9.96 -20.73
CA ARG A 372 -10.60 -10.89 -21.20
C ARG A 372 -10.06 -12.32 -21.28
N PRO A 373 -10.87 -13.32 -20.92
CA PRO A 373 -10.52 -14.72 -21.13
C PRO A 373 -10.59 -15.07 -22.63
N PHE A 374 -9.81 -16.05 -23.07
CA PHE A 374 -9.89 -16.59 -24.42
C PHE A 374 -9.94 -18.12 -24.45
N TRP A 375 -10.63 -18.65 -25.44
CA TRP A 375 -10.69 -20.07 -25.77
C TRP A 375 -9.76 -20.36 -26.95
N ARG A 376 -8.88 -21.36 -26.81
CA ARG A 376 -7.98 -21.83 -27.86
C ARG A 376 -8.48 -23.18 -28.39
N PRO A 377 -9.18 -23.22 -29.54
CA PRO A 377 -9.72 -24.47 -30.09
C PRO A 377 -8.65 -25.50 -30.44
N THR A 378 -7.45 -25.05 -30.83
CA THR A 378 -6.36 -25.92 -31.29
C THR A 378 -5.74 -26.77 -30.18
N THR A 379 -5.64 -26.24 -28.95
CA THR A 379 -5.06 -26.95 -27.80
C THR A 379 -6.10 -27.39 -26.79
N GLY A 380 -7.37 -26.97 -26.96
CA GLY A 380 -8.44 -27.26 -26.00
C GLY A 380 -8.29 -26.49 -24.69
N GLU A 381 -7.66 -25.31 -24.71
CA GLU A 381 -7.32 -24.55 -23.51
C GLU A 381 -8.17 -23.28 -23.32
N LEU A 382 -8.68 -23.11 -22.11
CA LEU A 382 -9.22 -21.86 -21.60
C LEU A 382 -8.11 -21.06 -20.90
N CYS A 383 -7.80 -19.88 -21.43
CA CYS A 383 -6.72 -19.04 -20.93
C CYS A 383 -7.23 -17.68 -20.43
N TYR A 384 -6.71 -17.21 -19.30
CA TYR A 384 -7.03 -15.89 -18.76
C TYR A 384 -5.97 -15.38 -17.79
N ARG A 385 -5.81 -14.06 -17.69
CA ARG A 385 -4.78 -13.43 -16.85
C ARG A 385 -5.21 -13.28 -15.39
N LEU A 386 -4.29 -13.34 -14.44
CA LEU A 386 -4.49 -12.87 -13.07
C LEU A 386 -4.54 -11.35 -13.05
N LEU A 387 -5.66 -10.77 -12.58
CA LEU A 387 -5.88 -9.32 -12.60
C LEU A 387 -5.22 -8.59 -11.43
N ASP A 388 -4.98 -9.29 -10.34
CA ASP A 388 -4.37 -8.79 -9.12
C ASP A 388 -3.58 -9.92 -8.42
N GLY A 389 -2.95 -9.58 -7.30
CA GLY A 389 -2.04 -10.49 -6.59
C GLY A 389 -0.61 -10.36 -7.10
N PRO A 390 -0.11 -11.25 -7.98
CA PRO A 390 1.24 -11.16 -8.52
C PRO A 390 1.50 -9.85 -9.26
N SER A 391 2.64 -9.21 -8.98
CA SER A 391 3.09 -8.05 -9.73
C SER A 391 3.39 -8.43 -11.17
N ALA A 392 2.98 -7.60 -12.12
CA ALA A 392 3.35 -7.80 -13.51
C ALA A 392 4.86 -7.59 -13.67
N ASN A 393 5.51 -8.55 -14.33
CA ASN A 393 6.88 -8.41 -14.79
C ASN A 393 6.89 -8.62 -16.31
N ASP A 394 7.41 -7.64 -17.03
CA ASP A 394 7.48 -7.64 -18.50
C ASP A 394 8.41 -8.75 -19.03
N ASP A 395 9.37 -9.20 -18.20
CA ASP A 395 10.30 -10.28 -18.55
C ASP A 395 9.63 -11.67 -18.51
N PHE A 396 8.56 -11.82 -17.70
CA PHE A 396 7.89 -13.11 -17.48
C PHE A 396 6.36 -12.99 -17.48
N PRO A 397 5.74 -12.50 -18.58
CA PRO A 397 4.31 -12.26 -18.66
C PRO A 397 3.49 -13.56 -18.53
N ASP A 398 4.07 -14.70 -18.92
CA ASP A 398 3.46 -16.02 -18.82
C ASP A 398 3.04 -16.38 -17.39
N LEU A 399 3.77 -15.92 -16.36
CA LEU A 399 3.48 -16.24 -14.97
C LEU A 399 2.14 -15.67 -14.48
N LEU A 400 1.57 -14.71 -15.19
CA LEU A 400 0.26 -14.15 -14.88
C LEU A 400 -0.89 -14.92 -15.54
N TRP A 401 -0.62 -15.84 -16.46
CA TRP A 401 -1.68 -16.55 -17.16
C TRP A 401 -2.10 -17.80 -16.41
N VAL A 402 -3.40 -17.98 -16.24
CA VAL A 402 -4.01 -19.27 -15.95
C VAL A 402 -4.35 -19.93 -17.28
N LYS A 403 -3.92 -21.18 -17.47
CA LYS A 403 -4.17 -21.99 -18.67
C LYS A 403 -4.81 -23.29 -18.19
N LEU A 404 -6.07 -23.52 -18.55
CA LEU A 404 -6.84 -24.71 -18.15
C LEU A 404 -7.21 -25.53 -19.36
N ARG A 405 -6.87 -26.81 -19.37
CA ARG A 405 -7.37 -27.74 -20.39
C ARG A 405 -8.80 -28.13 -20.04
N LEU A 406 -9.71 -27.97 -21.01
CA LEU A 406 -11.09 -28.42 -20.85
C LEU A 406 -11.20 -29.89 -21.27
N PRO A 407 -11.99 -30.73 -20.55
CA PRO A 407 -12.33 -32.07 -21.01
C PRO A 407 -13.00 -32.02 -22.39
N ALA A 408 -12.82 -33.05 -23.21
CA ALA A 408 -13.35 -33.12 -24.58
C ALA A 408 -14.85 -32.78 -24.64
N VAL A 409 -15.65 -33.32 -23.71
CA VAL A 409 -17.10 -33.05 -23.59
C VAL A 409 -17.43 -31.55 -23.50
N LEU A 410 -16.59 -30.76 -22.82
CA LEU A 410 -16.77 -29.31 -22.70
C LEU A 410 -16.13 -28.54 -23.85
N ALA A 411 -14.96 -29.01 -24.30
CA ALA A 411 -14.22 -28.43 -25.42
C ALA A 411 -15.03 -28.49 -26.72
N ASP A 412 -15.66 -29.64 -27.01
CA ASP A 412 -16.46 -29.88 -28.21
C ASP A 412 -17.64 -28.90 -28.33
N ILE A 413 -18.24 -28.50 -27.21
CA ILE A 413 -19.31 -27.49 -27.19
C ILE A 413 -18.79 -26.15 -27.71
N LEU A 414 -17.62 -25.69 -27.23
CA LEU A 414 -17.00 -24.44 -27.69
C LEU A 414 -16.40 -24.53 -29.10
N SER A 415 -16.02 -25.74 -29.51
CA SER A 415 -15.46 -26.01 -30.83
C SER A 415 -16.52 -26.27 -31.92
N SER A 416 -17.79 -26.41 -31.55
CA SER A 416 -18.89 -26.53 -32.51
C SER A 416 -19.00 -25.29 -33.42
N SER A 417 -19.47 -25.50 -34.66
CA SER A 417 -19.56 -24.47 -35.72
C SER A 417 -20.28 -23.20 -35.28
N ASP A 418 -21.22 -23.33 -34.35
CA ASP A 418 -22.05 -22.22 -33.85
C ASP A 418 -21.27 -21.25 -32.95
N TYR A 419 -20.14 -21.71 -32.37
CA TYR A 419 -19.39 -20.97 -31.35
C TYR A 419 -17.90 -20.83 -31.64
N SER A 420 -17.32 -21.60 -32.58
CA SER A 420 -15.88 -21.68 -32.82
C SER A 420 -15.30 -20.63 -33.76
N THR A 421 -16.12 -19.68 -34.23
CA THR A 421 -15.65 -18.60 -35.12
C THR A 421 -14.68 -17.67 -34.38
N PRO A 422 -13.47 -17.39 -34.92
CA PRO A 422 -12.52 -16.45 -34.35
C PRO A 422 -13.13 -15.08 -33.99
N GLY A 423 -12.81 -14.57 -32.80
CA GLY A 423 -13.29 -13.28 -32.30
C GLY A 423 -14.75 -13.28 -31.81
N LEU A 424 -15.49 -14.38 -32.00
CA LEU A 424 -16.85 -14.53 -31.47
C LEU A 424 -16.82 -14.61 -29.94
N GLN A 425 -17.91 -14.18 -29.31
CA GLN A 425 -18.17 -14.35 -27.88
C GLN A 425 -19.22 -15.45 -27.65
N PRO A 426 -18.81 -16.69 -27.32
CA PRO A 426 -19.73 -17.84 -27.22
C PRO A 426 -20.87 -17.62 -26.21
N PHE A 427 -20.61 -16.88 -25.13
CA PHE A 427 -21.58 -16.66 -24.06
C PHE A 427 -22.46 -15.42 -24.23
N ARG A 428 -22.42 -14.73 -25.37
CA ARG A 428 -23.24 -13.54 -25.62
C ARG A 428 -24.73 -13.86 -25.49
N GLY A 429 -25.40 -13.21 -24.54
CA GLY A 429 -26.84 -13.42 -24.26
C GLY A 429 -27.19 -14.71 -23.51
N VAL A 430 -26.24 -15.62 -23.27
CA VAL A 430 -26.47 -16.91 -22.60
C VAL A 430 -26.93 -16.72 -21.15
N ARG A 431 -26.35 -15.76 -20.42
CA ARG A 431 -26.74 -15.46 -19.02
C ARG A 431 -28.24 -15.23 -18.85
N THR A 432 -28.85 -14.45 -19.74
CA THR A 432 -30.28 -14.11 -19.64
C THR A 432 -31.14 -15.34 -19.87
N ARG A 433 -30.75 -16.22 -20.80
CA ARG A 433 -31.46 -17.47 -21.07
C ARG A 433 -31.30 -18.46 -19.92
N LEU A 434 -30.06 -18.66 -19.43
CA LEU A 434 -29.76 -19.47 -18.24
C LEU A 434 -30.61 -19.04 -17.04
N ASN A 435 -30.59 -17.75 -16.66
CA ASN A 435 -31.36 -17.26 -15.53
C ASN A 435 -32.88 -17.43 -15.72
N LYS A 436 -33.41 -17.30 -16.94
CA LYS A 436 -34.84 -17.55 -17.23
C LYS A 436 -35.19 -19.03 -17.06
N GLN A 437 -34.35 -19.94 -17.53
CA GLN A 437 -34.58 -21.38 -17.38
C GLN A 437 -34.49 -21.81 -15.92
N LEU A 438 -33.49 -21.32 -15.18
CA LEU A 438 -33.38 -21.58 -13.74
C LEU A 438 -34.58 -21.02 -12.98
N LEU A 439 -35.00 -19.79 -13.26
CA LEU A 439 -36.20 -19.22 -12.63
C LEU A 439 -37.45 -20.06 -12.92
N LYS A 440 -37.60 -20.58 -14.15
CA LYS A 440 -38.73 -21.44 -14.53
C LYS A 440 -38.69 -22.76 -13.77
N HIS A 441 -37.51 -23.40 -13.68
CA HIS A 441 -37.32 -24.69 -13.03
C HIS A 441 -37.54 -24.60 -11.50
N PHE A 442 -36.93 -23.60 -10.85
CA PHE A 442 -36.93 -23.43 -9.40
C PHE A 442 -38.12 -22.59 -8.87
N ARG A 443 -39.08 -22.20 -9.72
CA ARG A 443 -40.18 -21.27 -9.36
C ARG A 443 -40.99 -21.69 -8.14
N ARG A 444 -41.18 -23.01 -7.96
CA ARG A 444 -42.02 -23.61 -6.91
C ARG A 444 -41.21 -24.34 -5.85
N GLN A 445 -39.89 -24.24 -5.88
CA GLN A 445 -39.02 -24.91 -4.92
C GLN A 445 -38.68 -23.98 -3.76
N PRO A 446 -38.66 -24.49 -2.53
CA PRO A 446 -38.25 -23.70 -1.37
C PRO A 446 -36.75 -23.34 -1.47
N GLY A 447 -36.41 -22.14 -1.00
CA GLY A 447 -35.03 -21.64 -0.94
C GLY A 447 -34.69 -20.57 -1.98
N VAL A 448 -33.39 -20.27 -2.06
CA VAL A 448 -32.83 -19.20 -2.88
C VAL A 448 -32.76 -19.62 -4.35
N THR A 449 -33.36 -18.86 -5.28
CA THR A 449 -33.37 -19.24 -6.71
C THR A 449 -31.96 -19.22 -7.32
N PRO A 450 -31.48 -20.29 -7.97
CA PRO A 450 -30.18 -20.28 -8.64
C PRO A 450 -30.09 -19.22 -9.75
N THR A 451 -28.96 -18.52 -9.81
CA THR A 451 -28.62 -17.58 -10.89
C THR A 451 -27.14 -17.68 -11.24
N ALA A 452 -26.72 -17.20 -12.40
CA ALA A 452 -25.30 -17.18 -12.79
C ALA A 452 -24.37 -16.57 -11.72
N ASN A 453 -24.80 -15.49 -11.06
CA ASN A 453 -24.01 -14.85 -9.99
C ASN A 453 -23.92 -15.75 -8.75
N ARG A 454 -25.01 -16.43 -8.38
CA ARG A 454 -25.04 -17.36 -7.23
C ARG A 454 -24.22 -18.62 -7.51
N LEU A 455 -24.23 -19.13 -8.75
CA LEU A 455 -23.36 -20.23 -9.18
C LEU A 455 -21.88 -19.84 -9.03
N SER A 456 -21.49 -18.67 -9.55
CA SER A 456 -20.14 -18.13 -9.37
C SER A 456 -19.76 -17.97 -7.89
N ALA A 457 -20.65 -17.44 -7.05
CA ALA A 457 -20.41 -17.30 -5.60
C ALA A 457 -20.30 -18.65 -4.86
N THR A 458 -21.01 -19.67 -5.33
CA THR A 458 -21.04 -21.02 -4.76
C THR A 458 -19.77 -21.82 -5.09
N SER A 459 -19.08 -21.48 -6.18
CA SER A 459 -17.84 -22.14 -6.64
C SER A 459 -16.77 -22.36 -5.57
N TRP A 460 -16.71 -21.50 -4.54
CA TRP A 460 -15.75 -21.62 -3.45
C TRP A 460 -15.91 -22.94 -2.70
N LEU A 461 -17.14 -23.34 -2.41
CA LEU A 461 -17.46 -24.56 -1.66
C LEU A 461 -17.02 -25.83 -2.40
N TRP A 462 -16.91 -25.75 -3.73
CA TRP A 462 -16.56 -26.88 -4.59
C TRP A 462 -15.06 -26.95 -4.89
N ARG A 463 -14.39 -25.81 -5.08
CA ARG A 463 -12.95 -25.79 -5.41
C ARG A 463 -12.05 -25.86 -4.18
N ARG A 464 -12.46 -25.22 -3.07
CA ARG A 464 -11.62 -25.09 -1.88
C ARG A 464 -11.22 -26.43 -1.24
N PRO A 465 -12.08 -27.46 -1.18
CA PRO A 465 -11.71 -28.77 -0.63
C PRO A 465 -10.57 -29.45 -1.38
N HIS A 466 -10.46 -29.22 -2.70
CA HIS A 466 -9.41 -29.80 -3.55
C HIS A 466 -8.11 -28.98 -3.54
N ALA A 467 -8.18 -27.74 -3.09
CA ALA A 467 -7.04 -26.84 -3.05
C ALA A 467 -6.25 -26.97 -1.75
N ARG A 468 -4.93 -26.92 -1.88
CA ARG A 468 -4.01 -26.90 -0.74
C ARG A 468 -4.25 -25.68 0.17
N ASP A 469 -4.41 -24.51 -0.45
CA ASP A 469 -4.61 -23.25 0.23
C ASP A 469 -5.64 -22.37 -0.47
N ASP A 470 -6.05 -21.30 0.21
CA ASP A 470 -7.07 -20.38 -0.29
C ASP A 470 -6.60 -19.62 -1.53
N VAL A 471 -5.28 -19.36 -1.63
CA VAL A 471 -4.69 -18.70 -2.78
C VAL A 471 -4.88 -19.56 -4.02
N ALA A 472 -4.47 -20.83 -4.03
CA ALA A 472 -4.64 -21.74 -5.16
C ALA A 472 -6.11 -21.94 -5.53
N ALA A 473 -7.00 -22.07 -4.54
CA ALA A 473 -8.44 -22.14 -4.79
C ALA A 473 -8.91 -20.89 -5.56
N LYS A 474 -8.53 -19.70 -5.08
CA LYS A 474 -8.94 -18.41 -5.65
C LYS A 474 -8.29 -18.11 -7.00
N THR A 475 -7.10 -18.64 -7.28
CA THR A 475 -6.39 -18.48 -8.55
C THR A 475 -7.25 -18.87 -9.75
N LEU A 476 -8.09 -19.91 -9.64
CA LEU A 476 -9.03 -20.32 -10.69
C LEU A 476 -10.08 -19.23 -11.04
N ALA A 477 -10.37 -18.28 -10.16
CA ALA A 477 -11.27 -17.17 -10.48
C ALA A 477 -10.59 -16.10 -11.36
N GLY A 478 -9.27 -16.16 -11.49
CA GLY A 478 -8.45 -15.19 -12.22
C GLY A 478 -8.30 -13.84 -11.51
N GLN A 479 -8.80 -13.72 -10.29
CA GLN A 479 -8.71 -12.52 -9.45
C GLN A 479 -8.87 -12.89 -7.97
N TYR A 480 -8.18 -12.17 -7.11
CA TYR A 480 -8.18 -12.31 -5.66
C TYR A 480 -9.07 -11.23 -5.03
N ASP A 481 -9.49 -11.48 -3.79
CA ASP A 481 -10.13 -10.43 -3.00
C ASP A 481 -9.05 -9.70 -2.19
N LEU A 482 -9.36 -8.54 -1.61
CA LEU A 482 -8.38 -7.70 -0.90
C LEU A 482 -7.64 -8.44 0.23
N SER A 483 -8.20 -9.50 0.80
CA SER A 483 -7.55 -10.35 1.81
C SER A 483 -6.50 -11.31 1.23
N LEU A 484 -6.70 -11.80 0.01
CA LEU A 484 -5.86 -12.82 -0.62
C LEU A 484 -4.88 -12.24 -1.65
N ALA A 485 -5.10 -10.99 -2.11
CA ALA A 485 -4.19 -10.34 -3.05
C ALA A 485 -2.76 -10.23 -2.51
N ALA A 486 -2.59 -9.86 -1.22
CA ALA A 486 -1.25 -9.79 -0.62
C ALA A 486 -0.56 -11.16 -0.50
N PRO A 487 -1.18 -12.21 0.09
CA PRO A 487 -0.63 -13.56 0.04
C PRO A 487 -0.30 -14.07 -1.37
N ALA A 488 -1.19 -13.83 -2.35
CA ALA A 488 -1.00 -14.26 -3.73
C ALA A 488 0.17 -13.56 -4.43
N ALA A 489 0.49 -12.32 -4.04
CA ALA A 489 1.62 -11.58 -4.60
C ALA A 489 2.98 -12.26 -4.35
N TYR A 490 3.09 -13.03 -3.26
CA TYR A 490 4.36 -13.61 -2.80
C TYR A 490 4.57 -15.06 -3.23
N ARG A 491 3.54 -15.76 -3.70
CA ARG A 491 3.56 -17.21 -3.90
C ARG A 491 3.71 -17.57 -5.37
N GLN A 492 4.52 -18.60 -5.62
CA GLN A 492 4.48 -19.38 -6.85
C GLN A 492 3.53 -20.57 -6.69
N LEU A 493 2.80 -20.88 -7.75
CA LEU A 493 1.84 -21.98 -7.83
C LEU A 493 2.19 -22.83 -9.05
N SER A 494 2.07 -24.15 -8.92
CA SER A 494 2.19 -25.04 -10.07
C SER A 494 0.92 -24.97 -10.93
N ARG A 495 1.07 -24.92 -12.25
CA ARG A 495 -0.07 -25.01 -13.18
C ARG A 495 -0.77 -26.36 -13.08
N ASP A 496 -0.01 -27.43 -12.84
CA ASP A 496 -0.56 -28.77 -12.67
C ASP A 496 -1.44 -28.85 -11.42
N GLU A 497 -1.06 -28.18 -10.33
CA GLU A 497 -1.89 -28.07 -9.14
C GLU A 497 -3.23 -27.39 -9.47
N ILE A 498 -3.18 -26.27 -10.20
CA ILE A 498 -4.39 -25.53 -10.58
C ILE A 498 -5.29 -26.35 -11.52
N GLN A 499 -4.70 -27.08 -12.48
CA GLN A 499 -5.42 -28.00 -13.35
C GLN A 499 -6.05 -29.16 -12.55
N GLN A 500 -5.33 -29.73 -11.58
CA GLN A 500 -5.85 -30.80 -10.71
C GLN A 500 -7.05 -30.33 -9.87
N ILE A 501 -6.99 -29.12 -9.31
CA ILE A 501 -8.12 -28.54 -8.57
C ILE A 501 -9.32 -28.38 -9.51
N PHE A 502 -9.10 -27.90 -10.73
CA PHE A 502 -10.14 -27.76 -11.74
C PHE A 502 -10.78 -29.11 -12.11
N ASP A 503 -9.96 -30.11 -12.45
CA ASP A 503 -10.42 -31.45 -12.83
C ASP A 503 -11.16 -32.16 -11.69
N ALA A 504 -10.66 -32.07 -10.45
CA ALA A 504 -11.34 -32.64 -9.28
C ALA A 504 -12.69 -31.94 -9.03
N THR A 505 -12.75 -30.62 -9.21
CA THR A 505 -14.01 -29.88 -9.10
C THR A 505 -15.00 -30.30 -10.19
N LEU A 506 -14.53 -30.54 -11.42
CA LEU A 506 -15.37 -31.03 -12.51
C LEU A 506 -15.90 -32.45 -12.21
N ALA A 507 -15.07 -33.33 -11.66
CA ALA A 507 -15.46 -34.67 -11.26
C ALA A 507 -16.57 -34.65 -10.21
N ASP A 508 -16.46 -33.79 -9.20
CA ASP A 508 -17.50 -33.59 -8.18
C ASP A 508 -18.82 -33.07 -8.76
N LEU A 509 -18.75 -32.27 -9.83
CA LEU A 509 -19.92 -31.81 -10.59
C LEU A 509 -20.49 -32.88 -11.54
N GLY A 510 -19.92 -34.08 -11.55
CA GLY A 510 -20.36 -35.21 -12.38
C GLY A 510 -19.83 -35.19 -13.82
N ILE A 511 -18.80 -34.39 -14.10
CA ILE A 511 -18.14 -34.35 -15.41
C ILE A 511 -16.88 -35.22 -15.35
N ILE A 512 -16.91 -36.37 -16.03
CA ILE A 512 -15.77 -37.28 -16.10
C ILE A 512 -14.71 -36.65 -17.00
N SER A 513 -13.64 -36.14 -16.39
CA SER A 513 -12.41 -35.80 -17.11
C SER A 513 -11.63 -37.10 -17.27
N GLU A 514 -11.53 -37.64 -18.48
CA GLU A 514 -10.56 -38.70 -18.77
C GLU A 514 -9.17 -38.10 -18.59
N THR A 515 -8.60 -38.25 -17.39
CA THR A 515 -7.22 -37.86 -17.14
C THR A 515 -6.33 -38.77 -17.97
N HIS A 516 -6.02 -38.37 -19.20
CA HIS A 516 -4.85 -38.84 -19.91
C HIS A 516 -3.63 -38.33 -19.12
N ARG A 517 -3.28 -39.09 -18.07
CA ARG A 517 -1.97 -39.01 -17.45
C ARG A 517 -0.98 -39.61 -18.43
N ASP A 518 -0.55 -38.81 -19.40
CA ASP A 518 0.70 -39.09 -20.09
C ASP A 518 1.81 -38.99 -19.04
N LYS A 519 2.13 -40.15 -18.45
CA LYS A 519 3.26 -40.32 -17.52
C LYS A 519 4.61 -40.08 -18.23
N SER A 520 4.60 -39.84 -19.55
CA SER A 520 5.75 -39.52 -20.38
C SER A 520 6.31 -38.10 -20.16
N ASP A 521 5.55 -37.16 -19.60
CA ASP A 521 6.03 -35.78 -19.40
C ASP A 521 6.74 -35.55 -18.06
N ARG A 522 6.98 -36.62 -17.27
CA ARG A 522 7.78 -36.56 -16.03
C ARG A 522 9.29 -36.59 -16.26
N GLN A 523 9.76 -36.54 -17.50
CA GLN A 523 11.19 -36.47 -17.83
C GLN A 523 11.46 -35.44 -18.93
N VAL A 524 11.35 -34.14 -18.61
CA VAL A 524 12.20 -33.13 -19.23
C VAL A 524 12.71 -32.19 -18.14
N GLY A 525 13.83 -32.58 -17.52
CA GLY A 525 14.73 -31.64 -16.84
C GLY A 525 15.44 -30.77 -17.88
N GLY A 526 14.65 -30.00 -18.63
CA GLY A 526 15.14 -28.93 -19.49
C GLY A 526 15.19 -27.61 -18.70
N PRO A 527 15.95 -26.61 -19.18
CA PRO A 527 16.16 -25.34 -18.49
C PRO A 527 14.91 -24.44 -18.40
N ASP A 528 13.72 -24.94 -18.76
CA ASP A 528 12.47 -24.17 -18.91
C ASP A 528 11.46 -24.43 -17.76
N GLY A 529 11.97 -24.48 -16.51
CA GLY A 529 11.15 -24.64 -15.29
C GLY A 529 10.10 -23.53 -15.07
N THR A 530 10.21 -22.40 -15.78
CA THR A 530 9.27 -21.26 -15.79
C THR A 530 7.91 -21.59 -16.41
N ARG A 531 7.82 -22.60 -17.30
CA ARG A 531 6.54 -22.97 -17.94
C ARG A 531 5.57 -23.66 -16.99
N ALA A 532 6.09 -24.39 -15.98
CA ALA A 532 5.27 -25.17 -15.04
C ALA A 532 4.66 -24.33 -13.91
N ILE A 533 5.14 -23.11 -13.69
CA ILE A 533 4.74 -22.26 -12.57
C ILE A 533 3.97 -21.01 -13.03
N MET A 534 3.24 -20.42 -12.08
CA MET A 534 2.54 -19.15 -12.21
C MET A 534 2.58 -18.40 -10.88
N GLY A 535 2.23 -17.11 -10.87
CA GLY A 535 2.24 -16.28 -9.68
C GLY A 535 3.47 -15.37 -9.61
N SER A 536 4.11 -15.32 -8.44
CA SER A 536 5.25 -14.44 -8.16
C SER A 536 6.43 -14.66 -9.11
N SER A 537 6.75 -13.64 -9.92
CA SER A 537 7.96 -13.60 -10.77
C SER A 537 9.25 -13.29 -10.01
N VAL A 538 9.14 -12.92 -8.73
CA VAL A 538 10.24 -12.49 -7.88
C VAL A 538 10.79 -13.62 -7.04
N ALA A 539 9.99 -14.67 -6.78
CA ALA A 539 10.43 -15.78 -5.95
C ALA A 539 11.53 -16.58 -6.67
N GLN A 540 12.64 -16.77 -5.97
CA GLN A 540 13.79 -17.56 -6.40
C GLN A 540 13.92 -18.81 -5.53
N PRO A 541 14.41 -19.94 -6.09
CA PRO A 541 14.65 -21.16 -5.34
C PRO A 541 15.87 -20.99 -4.39
N PRO A 542 16.05 -21.86 -3.37
CA PRO A 542 17.14 -21.72 -2.40
C PRO A 542 18.53 -21.66 -3.05
N GLU A 543 18.74 -22.42 -4.12
CA GLU A 543 20.02 -22.54 -4.84
C GLU A 543 20.47 -21.22 -5.46
N ALA A 544 19.54 -20.28 -5.73
CA ALA A 544 19.87 -18.95 -6.24
C ALA A 544 20.60 -18.07 -5.20
N PHE A 545 20.46 -18.36 -3.90
CA PHE A 545 21.10 -17.59 -2.83
C PHE A 545 22.47 -18.12 -2.44
N LEU A 546 22.76 -19.40 -2.71
CA LEU A 546 24.01 -20.05 -2.35
C LEU A 546 25.24 -19.30 -2.92
N PRO A 547 25.29 -18.93 -4.22
CA PRO A 547 26.41 -18.16 -4.77
C PRO A 547 26.62 -16.82 -4.07
N ILE A 548 25.55 -16.16 -3.62
CA ILE A 548 25.63 -14.86 -2.91
C ILE A 548 26.33 -15.03 -1.56
N PHE A 549 25.97 -16.07 -0.79
CA PHE A 549 26.64 -16.32 0.49
C PHE A 549 28.10 -16.74 0.33
N ILE A 550 28.43 -17.48 -0.73
CA ILE A 550 29.81 -17.85 -1.07
C ILE A 550 30.60 -16.59 -1.43
N GLU A 551 30.10 -15.79 -2.36
CA GLU A 551 30.75 -14.55 -2.82
C GLU A 551 30.99 -13.58 -1.66
N ILE A 552 30.00 -13.37 -0.78
CA ILE A 552 30.17 -12.51 0.40
C ILE A 552 31.32 -13.03 1.27
N LYS A 553 31.44 -14.35 1.51
CA LYS A 553 32.54 -14.93 2.29
C LYS A 553 33.89 -14.74 1.61
N GLU A 554 33.98 -14.96 0.30
CA GLU A 554 35.22 -14.77 -0.46
C GLU A 554 35.69 -13.31 -0.39
N LYS A 555 34.76 -12.35 -0.48
CA LYS A 555 35.05 -10.92 -0.35
C LYS A 555 35.47 -10.50 1.07
N MET A 556 35.24 -11.33 2.10
CA MET A 556 35.74 -11.08 3.46
C MET A 556 37.25 -11.34 3.58
N THR A 557 37.84 -12.24 2.79
CA THR A 557 39.22 -12.72 2.98
C THR A 557 40.25 -11.61 2.89
N ALA A 558 40.30 -10.88 1.78
CA ALA A 558 41.28 -9.81 1.57
C ALA A 558 41.27 -8.72 2.66
N PRO A 559 40.12 -8.12 3.03
CA PRO A 559 40.11 -7.15 4.12
C PRO A 559 40.35 -7.81 5.48
N SER A 560 39.99 -9.08 5.70
CA SER A 560 40.33 -9.79 6.94
C SER A 560 41.84 -9.97 7.11
N ASP A 561 42.55 -10.38 6.05
CA ASP A 561 43.99 -10.58 6.07
C ASP A 561 44.76 -9.28 6.33
N GLU A 562 44.33 -8.17 5.73
CA GLU A 562 44.93 -6.85 5.97
C GLU A 562 44.73 -6.39 7.42
N MET A 563 43.55 -6.65 7.98
CA MET A 563 43.24 -6.32 9.38
C MET A 563 44.00 -7.21 10.37
N ALA A 564 44.13 -8.51 10.08
CA ALA A 564 44.89 -9.46 10.91
C ALA A 564 46.39 -9.15 10.87
N GLY A 565 46.89 -8.70 9.72
CA GLY A 565 48.27 -8.29 9.51
C GLY A 565 48.61 -6.88 10.00
N TRP A 566 47.71 -6.15 10.65
CA TRP A 566 47.98 -4.81 11.17
C TRP A 566 48.65 -4.82 12.56
N TRP A 567 49.59 -3.90 12.79
CA TRP A 567 50.24 -3.67 14.08
C TRP A 567 50.47 -2.19 14.37
N LEU A 568 50.71 -1.87 15.65
CA LEU A 568 51.04 -0.51 16.09
C LEU A 568 52.31 -0.01 15.38
N GLY A 569 52.17 1.05 14.58
CA GLY A 569 53.26 1.63 13.79
C GLY A 569 52.98 1.71 12.29
N ARG A 570 51.99 0.97 11.78
CA ARG A 570 51.47 1.14 10.41
C ARG A 570 50.20 2.00 10.38
N PRO A 571 49.96 2.75 9.29
CA PRO A 571 48.69 3.46 9.10
C PRO A 571 47.51 2.50 9.31
N PHE A 572 46.51 2.94 10.07
CA PHE A 572 45.35 2.11 10.36
C PHE A 572 44.51 1.88 9.08
N PRO A 573 44.20 0.61 8.72
CA PRO A 573 43.49 0.27 7.49
C PRO A 573 41.97 0.51 7.63
N HIS A 574 41.57 1.79 7.61
CA HIS A 574 40.18 2.23 7.81
C HIS A 574 39.21 1.62 6.78
N GLU A 575 39.62 1.60 5.51
CA GLU A 575 38.79 1.10 4.42
C GLU A 575 38.55 -0.40 4.53
N SER A 576 39.60 -1.16 4.87
CA SER A 576 39.52 -2.61 4.99
C SER A 576 38.70 -3.03 6.21
N LEU A 577 38.81 -2.31 7.33
CA LEU A 577 37.89 -2.51 8.46
C LEU A 577 36.44 -2.26 8.04
N ALA A 578 36.17 -1.14 7.36
CA ALA A 578 34.82 -0.81 6.92
C ALA A 578 34.27 -1.88 5.97
N ARG A 579 35.04 -2.30 4.96
CA ARG A 579 34.64 -3.35 4.01
C ARG A 579 34.41 -4.68 4.70
N LEU A 580 35.31 -5.14 5.57
CA LEU A 580 35.13 -6.38 6.31
C LEU A 580 33.83 -6.34 7.13
N TYR A 581 33.61 -5.26 7.88
CA TYR A 581 32.39 -5.10 8.68
C TYR A 581 31.14 -5.11 7.81
N GLN A 582 31.17 -4.42 6.66
CA GLN A 582 30.05 -4.36 5.72
C GLN A 582 29.72 -5.75 5.15
N TYR A 583 30.72 -6.57 4.78
CA TYR A 583 30.48 -7.94 4.30
C TYR A 583 29.94 -8.86 5.40
N VAL A 584 30.50 -8.81 6.62
CA VAL A 584 29.99 -9.58 7.76
C VAL A 584 28.54 -9.17 8.08
N ALA A 585 28.24 -7.87 8.08
CA ALA A 585 26.90 -7.35 8.31
C ALA A 585 25.92 -7.79 7.20
N ALA A 586 26.34 -7.72 5.93
CA ALA A 586 25.56 -8.17 4.78
C ALA A 586 25.23 -9.66 4.84
N TYR A 587 26.22 -10.48 5.20
CA TYR A 587 26.06 -11.93 5.40
C TYR A 587 24.93 -12.24 6.38
N HIS A 588 24.93 -11.56 7.54
CA HIS A 588 23.90 -11.76 8.55
C HIS A 588 22.57 -11.09 8.23
N LEU A 589 22.56 -9.97 7.49
CA LEU A 589 21.32 -9.30 7.09
C LEU A 589 20.54 -10.15 6.08
N LEU A 590 21.21 -10.71 5.07
CA LEU A 590 20.60 -11.60 4.09
C LEU A 590 20.00 -12.84 4.78
N ALA A 591 20.77 -13.47 5.68
CA ALA A 591 20.30 -14.59 6.47
C ALA A 591 19.09 -14.24 7.35
N TRP A 592 19.10 -13.05 7.95
CA TRP A 592 17.99 -12.56 8.75
C TRP A 592 16.72 -12.35 7.93
N GLN A 593 16.82 -11.79 6.72
CA GLN A 593 15.64 -11.61 5.88
C GLN A 593 15.11 -12.94 5.32
N LEU A 594 16.00 -13.84 4.89
CA LEU A 594 15.62 -15.16 4.39
C LEU A 594 14.96 -16.03 5.46
N SER A 595 15.29 -15.85 6.74
CA SER A 595 14.69 -16.62 7.84
C SER A 595 13.42 -16.01 8.43
N THR A 596 13.16 -14.73 8.20
CA THR A 596 12.01 -14.01 8.80
C THR A 596 10.92 -13.65 7.79
N GLY A 597 11.21 -13.69 6.50
CA GLY A 597 10.30 -13.19 5.46
C GLY A 597 10.02 -11.70 5.60
N ALA A 598 10.90 -10.96 6.27
CA ALA A 598 10.80 -9.51 6.42
C ALA A 598 10.89 -8.80 5.08
N ARG A 599 10.22 -7.65 4.97
CA ARG A 599 10.46 -6.73 3.85
C ARG A 599 11.90 -6.20 3.92
N PRO A 600 12.42 -5.62 2.81
CA PRO A 600 13.63 -4.81 2.81
C PRO A 600 13.70 -3.88 4.01
N VAL A 601 14.75 -4.01 4.82
CA VAL A 601 14.96 -3.14 5.96
C VAL A 601 15.16 -1.71 5.46
N GLY A 602 14.22 -0.83 5.80
CA GLY A 602 14.25 0.59 5.44
C GLY A 602 14.19 1.50 6.67
N PRO A 603 14.21 2.83 6.51
CA PRO A 603 14.26 3.79 7.61
C PRO A 603 13.13 3.66 8.65
N SER A 604 11.95 3.19 8.24
CA SER A 604 10.78 3.02 9.12
C SER A 604 10.64 1.61 9.70
N SER A 605 11.53 0.67 9.35
CA SER A 605 11.48 -0.69 9.85
C SER A 605 11.93 -0.73 11.32
N HIS A 606 11.22 -1.50 12.15
CA HIS A 606 11.60 -1.74 13.54
C HIS A 606 11.67 -3.24 13.78
N ASN A 607 12.61 -3.67 14.62
CA ASN A 607 12.65 -5.05 15.05
C ASN A 607 13.32 -5.21 16.42
N ARG A 608 12.85 -6.19 17.18
CA ARG A 608 13.35 -6.50 18.52
C ARG A 608 13.44 -8.00 18.71
N ILE A 609 14.64 -8.47 19.03
CA ILE A 609 14.88 -9.87 19.38
C ILE A 609 14.64 -10.06 20.88
N SER A 610 13.89 -11.10 21.25
CA SER A 610 13.65 -11.48 22.64
C SER A 610 13.58 -13.00 22.76
N GLY A 611 14.61 -13.61 23.36
CA GLY A 611 14.73 -15.05 23.46
C GLY A 611 14.65 -15.73 22.09
N GLN A 612 13.77 -16.73 21.95
CA GLN A 612 13.58 -17.50 20.71
C GLN A 612 12.58 -16.85 19.74
N LEU A 613 12.19 -15.60 19.99
CA LEU A 613 11.21 -14.88 19.21
C LEU A 613 11.77 -13.52 18.77
N GLN A 614 11.19 -12.98 17.71
CA GLN A 614 11.48 -11.64 17.26
C GLN A 614 10.19 -10.92 16.89
N TRP A 615 10.06 -9.69 17.37
CA TRP A 615 9.03 -8.78 16.90
C TRP A 615 9.56 -7.97 15.71
N ILE A 616 8.79 -7.91 14.63
CA ILE A 616 9.14 -7.22 13.38
C ILE A 616 7.99 -6.27 13.01
N ARG A 617 8.34 -5.06 12.61
CA ARG A 617 7.47 -4.07 11.98
C ARG A 617 8.09 -3.63 10.66
N ASP A 618 7.53 -4.12 9.57
CA ASP A 618 8.12 -3.96 8.23
C ASP A 618 7.87 -2.57 7.64
N LYS A 619 6.64 -2.05 7.77
CA LYS A 619 6.23 -0.73 7.24
C LYS A 619 5.01 -0.17 7.97
N ALA A 620 4.97 1.15 8.16
CA ALA A 620 3.74 1.90 8.42
C ALA A 620 3.21 2.39 7.07
N SER A 621 2.02 1.96 6.67
CA SER A 621 1.30 2.52 5.51
C SER A 621 0.08 3.29 6.01
N PRO A 622 -0.50 4.20 5.20
CA PRO A 622 -1.79 4.82 5.52
C PRO A 622 -2.90 3.79 5.76
N ARG A 623 -2.75 2.57 5.20
CA ARG A 623 -3.69 1.45 5.33
C ARG A 623 -3.51 0.64 6.62
N GLY A 624 -2.43 0.85 7.38
CA GLY A 624 -2.15 0.12 8.62
C GLY A 624 -0.66 -0.14 8.85
N ILE A 625 -0.37 -0.61 10.06
CA ILE A 625 0.97 -1.03 10.51
C ILE A 625 1.07 -2.56 10.36
N GLU A 626 2.00 -3.03 9.55
CA GLU A 626 2.29 -4.46 9.45
C GLU A 626 3.32 -4.81 10.54
N SER A 627 2.86 -5.46 11.61
CA SER A 627 3.72 -5.93 12.70
C SER A 627 3.37 -7.34 13.13
N ARG A 628 4.38 -8.12 13.52
CA ARG A 628 4.22 -9.54 13.87
C ARG A 628 5.30 -10.02 14.81
N VAL A 629 5.02 -11.12 15.51
CA VAL A 629 6.01 -11.88 16.28
C VAL A 629 6.29 -13.16 15.53
N VAL A 630 7.55 -13.40 15.19
CA VAL A 630 8.01 -14.56 14.44
C VAL A 630 9.04 -15.36 15.24
N PRO A 631 9.18 -16.66 15.00
CA PRO A 631 10.24 -17.44 15.61
C PRO A 631 11.62 -17.00 15.10
N LEU A 632 12.61 -17.01 15.99
CA LEU A 632 14.00 -16.76 15.64
C LEU A 632 14.79 -18.08 15.69
N ILE A 633 15.59 -18.34 14.65
CA ILE A 633 16.49 -19.48 14.58
C ILE A 633 17.64 -19.27 15.58
N GLY A 634 17.95 -20.28 16.40
CA GLY A 634 18.95 -20.16 17.47
C GLY A 634 20.37 -19.85 16.94
N GLU A 635 20.75 -20.43 15.80
CA GLU A 635 22.02 -20.15 15.14
C GLU A 635 22.12 -18.69 14.67
N LEU A 636 21.03 -18.14 14.12
CA LEU A 636 20.99 -16.75 13.70
C LEU A 636 21.00 -15.81 14.90
N GLN A 637 20.24 -16.12 15.96
CA GLN A 637 20.29 -15.38 17.22
C GLN A 637 21.72 -15.31 17.76
N SER A 638 22.39 -16.46 17.83
CA SER A 638 23.76 -16.55 18.28
C SER A 638 24.69 -15.73 17.39
N ALA A 639 24.55 -15.83 16.07
CA ALA A 639 25.36 -15.06 15.14
C ALA A 639 25.18 -13.54 15.29
N LEU A 640 23.94 -13.05 15.46
CA LEU A 640 23.67 -11.63 15.70
C LEU A 640 24.23 -11.14 17.04
N LEU A 641 24.18 -11.97 18.09
CA LEU A 641 24.81 -11.66 19.38
C LEU A 641 26.34 -11.59 19.26
N HIS A 642 26.96 -12.49 18.50
CA HIS A 642 28.40 -12.44 18.24
C HIS A 642 28.79 -11.21 17.42
N LEU A 643 28.01 -10.84 16.40
CA LEU A 643 28.21 -9.60 15.65
C LEU A 643 28.16 -8.36 16.55
N GLN A 644 27.20 -8.33 17.48
CA GLN A 644 27.09 -7.24 18.46
C GLN A 644 28.31 -7.20 19.37
N ARG A 645 28.74 -8.34 19.92
CA ARG A 645 29.97 -8.43 20.75
C ARG A 645 31.21 -7.99 19.98
N TRP A 646 31.37 -8.45 18.74
CA TRP A 646 32.49 -8.08 17.89
C TRP A 646 32.47 -6.57 17.59
N THR A 647 31.29 -5.99 17.35
CA THR A 647 31.13 -4.53 17.21
C THR A 647 31.61 -3.80 18.47
N ASP A 648 31.25 -4.27 19.67
CA ASP A 648 31.68 -3.66 20.93
C ASP A 648 33.20 -3.80 21.17
N VAL A 649 33.82 -4.90 20.72
CA VAL A 649 35.28 -5.05 20.73
C VAL A 649 35.94 -4.09 19.75
N LEU A 650 35.42 -3.96 18.53
CA LEU A 650 35.88 -3.00 17.54
C LEU A 650 35.83 -1.57 18.07
N CYS A 651 34.72 -1.17 18.69
CA CYS A 651 34.59 0.16 19.32
C CYS A 651 35.73 0.44 20.32
N ARG A 652 36.02 -0.52 21.21
CA ARG A 652 37.09 -0.40 22.22
C ARG A 652 38.48 -0.36 21.59
N ARG A 653 38.73 -1.19 20.57
CA ARG A 653 40.01 -1.21 19.85
C ARG A 653 40.25 0.10 19.10
N LEU A 654 39.24 0.64 18.41
CA LEU A 654 39.33 1.92 17.70
C LEU A 654 39.66 3.08 18.65
N GLN A 655 39.07 3.10 19.84
CA GLN A 655 39.41 4.08 20.89
C GLN A 655 40.88 3.98 21.32
N SER A 656 41.44 2.77 21.43
CA SER A 656 42.84 2.58 21.83
C SER A 656 43.87 3.06 20.79
N VAL A 657 43.45 3.25 19.53
CA VAL A 657 44.32 3.68 18.41
C VAL A 657 44.00 5.10 17.92
N ASP A 658 43.26 5.88 18.71
CA ASP A 658 42.86 7.26 18.41
C ASP A 658 42.07 7.40 17.09
N VAL A 659 41.24 6.40 16.77
CA VAL A 659 40.27 6.45 15.67
C VAL A 659 38.89 6.74 16.25
N THR A 660 38.28 7.85 15.82
CA THR A 660 36.97 8.26 16.34
C THR A 660 35.87 7.44 15.67
N LEU A 661 35.02 6.77 16.45
CA LEU A 661 33.81 6.11 15.97
C LEU A 661 32.56 6.89 16.43
N VAL A 662 31.73 7.31 15.48
CA VAL A 662 30.45 7.97 15.75
C VAL A 662 29.32 6.96 15.59
N ASP A 663 28.69 6.57 16.69
CA ASP A 663 27.53 5.67 16.68
C ASP A 663 26.22 6.46 16.44
N LYS A 664 25.61 6.26 15.28
CA LYS A 664 24.35 6.83 14.81
C LYS A 664 23.25 5.77 14.67
N ARG A 665 23.40 4.59 15.28
CA ARG A 665 22.33 3.58 15.28
C ARG A 665 21.10 4.11 16.01
N SER A 666 19.89 3.87 15.47
CA SER A 666 18.64 4.37 16.06
C SER A 666 18.27 3.69 17.39
N LYS A 667 18.95 2.60 17.73
CA LYS A 667 18.57 1.64 18.78
C LYS A 667 17.19 1.03 18.56
N GLN A 668 16.50 1.22 17.43
CA GLN A 668 15.17 0.68 17.15
C GLN A 668 15.20 -0.71 16.49
N ARG A 669 16.39 -1.17 16.09
CA ARG A 669 16.60 -2.42 15.35
C ARG A 669 17.63 -3.28 16.07
N SER A 670 17.42 -4.59 16.01
CA SER A 670 18.37 -5.64 16.40
C SER A 670 19.04 -6.29 15.18
N THR A 671 18.87 -5.74 13.98
CA THR A 671 19.54 -6.18 12.74
C THR A 671 20.96 -5.63 12.66
N PRO A 672 21.82 -6.20 11.79
CA PRO A 672 23.19 -5.71 11.56
C PRO A 672 23.28 -4.20 11.31
N ALA A 673 24.41 -3.62 11.69
CA ALA A 673 24.74 -2.22 11.46
C ALA A 673 25.62 -2.06 10.21
N TRP A 674 25.82 -0.81 9.78
CA TRP A 674 26.63 -0.44 8.64
C TRP A 674 27.75 0.51 9.09
N LEU A 675 28.99 0.17 8.76
CA LEU A 675 30.17 0.96 9.09
C LEU A 675 30.64 1.72 7.86
N VAL A 676 30.77 3.04 7.96
CA VAL A 676 31.22 3.92 6.87
C VAL A 676 32.58 4.50 7.20
N ALA A 677 33.52 4.37 6.26
CA ALA A 677 34.78 5.11 6.24
C ALA A 677 34.63 6.31 5.28
N PRO A 678 34.47 7.55 5.76
CA PRO A 678 34.41 8.74 4.93
C PRO A 678 35.76 9.03 4.28
N ALA A 679 35.75 9.56 3.06
CA ALA A 679 36.94 9.83 2.25
C ALA A 679 37.93 10.84 2.87
N ARG A 680 37.52 11.60 3.90
CA ARG A 680 38.38 12.57 4.61
C ARG A 680 38.20 12.44 6.13
N GLY A 681 39.28 12.11 6.84
CA GLY A 681 39.38 12.11 8.30
C GLY A 681 39.43 10.71 8.96
N ARG A 682 39.92 10.65 10.21
CA ARG A 682 40.00 9.44 11.05
C ARG A 682 38.67 9.08 11.74
N ARG A 683 37.53 9.36 11.08
CA ARG A 683 36.20 9.26 11.69
C ARG A 683 35.39 8.18 11.04
N LEU A 684 35.18 7.05 11.72
CA LEU A 684 34.25 6.02 11.27
C LEU A 684 32.83 6.33 11.74
N ILE A 685 31.83 5.99 10.95
CA ILE A 685 30.41 6.18 11.32
C ILE A 685 29.71 4.83 11.32
N LEU A 686 29.17 4.44 12.47
CA LEU A 686 28.33 3.25 12.61
C LEU A 686 26.86 3.69 12.57
N ARG A 687 26.04 3.11 11.70
CA ARG A 687 24.60 3.41 11.61
C ARG A 687 23.80 2.13 11.36
N ASP A 688 22.48 2.20 11.39
CA ASP A 688 21.67 1.02 11.03
C ASP A 688 21.88 0.65 9.55
N MET A 689 22.03 -0.64 9.28
CA MET A 689 22.08 -1.16 7.91
C MET A 689 20.67 -1.18 7.31
N THR A 690 20.60 -0.87 6.03
CA THR A 690 19.40 -0.92 5.20
C THR A 690 19.61 -1.86 4.02
N TRP A 691 18.54 -2.27 3.36
CA TRP A 691 18.65 -3.11 2.17
C TRP A 691 19.39 -2.40 1.02
N SER A 692 19.25 -1.08 0.88
CA SER A 692 20.03 -0.32 -0.10
C SER A 692 21.53 -0.39 0.15
N ASP A 693 21.96 -0.55 1.41
CA ASP A 693 23.38 -0.76 1.72
C ASP A 693 23.86 -2.12 1.24
N PHE A 694 23.05 -3.18 1.45
CA PHE A 694 23.32 -4.50 0.89
C PHE A 694 23.45 -4.44 -0.63
N GLN A 695 22.50 -3.79 -1.31
CA GLN A 695 22.52 -3.63 -2.77
C GLN A 695 23.65 -2.73 -3.29
N SER A 696 24.27 -1.92 -2.44
CA SER A 696 25.42 -1.09 -2.81
C SER A 696 26.74 -1.86 -2.85
N LEU A 697 26.77 -3.09 -2.33
CA LEU A 697 27.95 -3.95 -2.42
C LEU A 697 28.14 -4.45 -3.85
N SER A 698 29.40 -4.49 -4.30
CA SER A 698 29.77 -5.05 -5.61
C SER A 698 29.74 -6.58 -5.58
N LEU A 699 28.54 -7.15 -5.50
CA LEU A 699 28.26 -8.58 -5.49
C LEU A 699 27.58 -8.99 -6.80
N GLU A 700 28.30 -9.74 -7.64
CA GLU A 700 27.87 -10.13 -8.99
C GLU A 700 26.55 -10.92 -8.95
N HIS A 701 26.44 -11.87 -8.02
CA HIS A 701 25.26 -12.75 -7.92
C HIS A 701 24.04 -12.08 -7.28
N SER A 702 24.19 -10.86 -6.75
CA SER A 702 23.09 -10.08 -6.18
C SER A 702 22.50 -9.04 -7.14
N ALA A 703 23.21 -8.76 -8.25
CA ALA A 703 22.81 -7.76 -9.22
C ALA A 703 21.48 -8.14 -9.88
N GLY A 704 20.55 -7.18 -9.96
CA GLY A 704 19.23 -7.41 -10.56
C GLY A 704 18.20 -8.12 -9.67
N LEU A 705 18.57 -8.58 -8.47
CA LEU A 705 17.59 -9.14 -7.53
C LEU A 705 16.61 -8.07 -7.06
N ALA A 706 15.33 -8.36 -7.20
CA ALA A 706 14.27 -7.53 -6.66
C ALA A 706 14.41 -7.44 -5.13
N SER A 707 14.13 -6.26 -4.56
CA SER A 707 14.40 -6.02 -3.14
C SER A 707 13.64 -6.98 -2.19
N ASN A 708 12.41 -7.36 -2.53
CA ASN A 708 11.61 -8.28 -1.72
C ASN A 708 11.89 -9.78 -2.00
N VAL A 709 12.92 -10.14 -2.80
CA VAL A 709 13.19 -11.52 -3.23
C VAL A 709 13.12 -12.53 -2.08
N ALA A 710 13.75 -12.24 -0.94
CA ALA A 710 13.80 -13.13 0.21
C ALA A 710 12.40 -13.48 0.75
N ARG A 711 11.48 -12.50 0.80
CA ARG A 711 10.10 -12.71 1.26
C ARG A 711 9.30 -13.58 0.29
N HIS A 712 9.40 -13.32 -1.01
CA HIS A 712 8.72 -14.09 -2.05
C HIS A 712 9.22 -15.55 -2.08
N SER A 713 10.54 -15.73 -2.03
CA SER A 713 11.20 -17.03 -1.98
C SER A 713 10.77 -17.85 -0.77
N LEU A 714 10.85 -17.26 0.44
CA LEU A 714 10.46 -17.95 1.66
C LEU A 714 8.96 -18.31 1.66
N ALA A 715 8.09 -17.39 1.24
CA ALA A 715 6.66 -17.62 1.17
C ALA A 715 6.32 -18.80 0.25
N SER A 716 6.96 -18.86 -0.92
CA SER A 716 6.75 -19.92 -1.90
C SER A 716 7.27 -21.26 -1.41
N TRP A 717 8.46 -21.30 -0.80
CA TRP A 717 9.05 -22.53 -0.27
C TRP A 717 8.28 -23.10 0.94
N LEU A 718 7.84 -22.23 1.86
CA LEU A 718 7.09 -22.63 3.05
C LEU A 718 5.68 -23.11 2.72
N ARG A 719 5.03 -22.54 1.70
CA ARG A 719 3.70 -22.97 1.25
C ARG A 719 3.64 -24.49 1.08
N GLU A 720 4.71 -25.07 0.56
CA GLU A 720 4.82 -26.51 0.30
C GLU A 720 5.03 -27.38 1.55
N ARG A 721 5.30 -26.78 2.71
CA ARG A 721 5.80 -27.49 3.90
C ARG A 721 5.01 -27.20 5.17
N VAL A 722 4.29 -26.09 5.25
CA VAL A 722 3.50 -25.69 6.42
C VAL A 722 2.07 -25.30 6.04
N PRO A 723 1.13 -25.33 7.01
CA PRO A 723 -0.21 -24.82 6.80
C PRO A 723 -0.23 -23.35 6.38
N ASP A 724 -1.20 -22.98 5.54
CA ASP A 724 -1.40 -21.63 5.02
C ASP A 724 -1.43 -20.55 6.12
N ALA A 725 -2.11 -20.86 7.23
CA ALA A 725 -2.20 -19.98 8.40
C ALA A 725 -0.85 -19.68 9.05
N GLU A 726 0.10 -20.63 9.05
CA GLU A 726 1.44 -20.40 9.58
C GLU A 726 2.27 -19.50 8.66
N VAL A 727 2.15 -19.68 7.35
CA VAL A 727 2.79 -18.81 6.36
C VAL A 727 2.25 -17.38 6.48
N ASP A 728 0.92 -17.24 6.53
CA ASP A 728 0.27 -15.93 6.65
C ASP A 728 0.59 -15.27 8.01
N ALA A 729 0.69 -16.03 9.10
CA ALA A 729 1.14 -15.50 10.39
C ALA A 729 2.61 -15.04 10.34
N LEU A 730 3.51 -15.84 9.75
CA LEU A 730 4.93 -15.51 9.58
C LEU A 730 5.12 -14.26 8.72
N LEU A 731 4.28 -14.04 7.72
CA LEU A 731 4.36 -12.90 6.82
C LEU A 731 3.53 -11.69 7.31
N GLY A 732 2.67 -11.85 8.32
CA GLY A 732 1.81 -10.77 8.82
C GLY A 732 0.59 -10.50 7.94
N HIS A 733 0.09 -11.53 7.23
CA HIS A 733 -1.15 -11.50 6.45
C HIS A 733 -2.38 -12.03 7.22
N ALA A 734 -2.28 -12.20 8.55
CA ALA A 734 -3.35 -12.79 9.36
C ALA A 734 -4.73 -12.15 9.08
N ARG A 735 -5.70 -13.02 8.78
CA ARG A 735 -6.97 -12.69 8.09
C ARG A 735 -7.94 -11.85 8.93
N ASP A 736 -7.76 -11.80 10.25
CA ASP A 736 -8.53 -10.95 11.18
C ASP A 736 -7.80 -9.64 11.55
N GLY A 737 -6.63 -9.39 10.97
CA GLY A 737 -5.76 -8.23 11.23
C GLY A 737 -6.20 -6.90 10.58
N ARG A 738 -7.49 -6.74 10.24
CA ARG A 738 -8.05 -5.41 9.89
C ARG A 738 -8.68 -4.70 11.09
N SER A 739 -8.80 -5.35 12.24
CA SER A 739 -9.11 -4.67 13.49
C SER A 739 -7.83 -4.09 14.08
N LEU A 740 -7.84 -2.77 14.35
CA LEU A 740 -6.75 -1.98 14.96
C LEU A 740 -6.38 -2.43 16.39
N SER A 741 -6.88 -3.57 16.86
CA SER A 741 -6.71 -4.05 18.23
C SER A 741 -6.68 -5.58 18.41
N ALA A 742 -6.65 -6.40 17.35
CA ALA A 742 -6.64 -7.87 17.52
C ALA A 742 -5.23 -8.39 17.85
N PRO A 743 -5.02 -9.02 19.03
CA PRO A 743 -3.82 -9.78 19.29
C PRO A 743 -3.96 -11.20 18.72
N ARG A 744 -2.86 -11.63 18.07
CA ARG A 744 -2.42 -13.02 17.85
C ARG A 744 -3.16 -13.82 16.78
N GLY A 745 -2.39 -14.22 15.76
CA GLY A 745 -2.73 -15.42 15.00
C GLY A 745 -2.87 -16.62 15.95
N GLU A 746 -3.75 -17.54 15.59
CA GLU A 746 -4.14 -18.72 16.39
C GLU A 746 -2.98 -19.69 16.70
N ALA A 747 -1.78 -19.46 16.14
CA ALA A 747 -0.60 -20.23 16.50
C ALA A 747 -0.06 -19.79 17.88
N ALA A 748 -0.10 -20.69 18.86
CA ALA A 748 0.48 -20.48 20.18
C ALA A 748 1.94 -19.97 20.05
N THR A 749 2.13 -18.71 20.43
CA THR A 749 3.41 -18.03 20.32
C THR A 749 4.46 -18.78 21.16
N GLY A 750 5.48 -19.35 20.52
CA GLY A 750 6.55 -20.12 21.18
C GLY A 750 6.52 -21.64 20.99
N GLN A 751 5.47 -22.23 20.42
CA GLN A 751 5.36 -23.70 20.19
C GLN A 751 5.70 -24.14 18.76
N GLN A 752 6.24 -23.27 17.92
CA GLN A 752 6.53 -23.54 16.51
C GLN A 752 7.93 -24.19 16.31
N ALA A 753 8.21 -25.29 17.01
CA ALA A 753 9.46 -26.02 16.84
C ALA A 753 9.62 -26.56 15.40
N ALA A 754 8.53 -27.02 14.80
CA ALA A 754 8.50 -27.50 13.42
C ALA A 754 8.85 -26.39 12.41
N LEU A 755 8.21 -25.21 12.52
CA LEU A 755 8.51 -24.07 11.66
C LEU A 755 9.98 -23.62 11.82
N ARG A 756 10.52 -23.55 13.04
CA ARG A 756 11.95 -23.22 13.25
C ARG A 756 12.89 -24.19 12.56
N ARG A 757 12.59 -25.49 12.61
CA ARG A 757 13.38 -26.51 11.91
C ARG A 757 13.34 -26.28 10.39
N LEU A 758 12.17 -25.98 9.84
CA LEU A 758 12.00 -25.68 8.42
C LEU A 758 12.70 -24.38 8.02
N LEU A 759 12.60 -23.32 8.82
CA LEU A 759 13.33 -22.07 8.56
C LEU A 759 14.85 -22.26 8.59
N LYS A 760 15.35 -23.12 9.49
CA LYS A 760 16.77 -23.52 9.52
C LYS A 760 17.14 -24.34 8.28
N GLU A 761 16.31 -25.29 7.88
CA GLU A 761 16.53 -26.08 6.67
C GLU A 761 16.58 -25.20 5.41
N TRP A 762 15.61 -24.29 5.25
CA TRP A 762 15.60 -23.28 4.20
C TRP A 762 16.89 -22.47 4.18
N LEU A 763 17.28 -21.92 5.33
CA LEU A 763 18.45 -21.07 5.45
C LEU A 763 19.75 -21.83 5.13
N ASN A 764 19.84 -23.11 5.49
CA ASN A 764 20.94 -23.99 5.12
C ASN A 764 20.97 -24.28 3.61
N GLN A 765 19.81 -24.56 2.99
CA GLN A 765 19.71 -24.76 1.54
C GLN A 765 20.09 -23.50 0.75
N CYS A 766 19.78 -22.32 1.31
CA CYS A 766 20.27 -21.05 0.76
C CYS A 766 21.78 -20.85 0.88
N GLY A 767 22.53 -21.69 1.63
CA GLY A 767 23.98 -21.57 1.77
C GLY A 767 24.47 -20.81 3.00
N TYR A 768 23.58 -20.45 3.94
CA TYR A 768 24.01 -19.81 5.17
C TYR A 768 24.59 -20.83 6.16
N HIS A 769 25.76 -20.51 6.69
CA HIS A 769 26.38 -21.20 7.81
C HIS A 769 26.95 -20.17 8.77
N PRO A 770 26.80 -20.34 10.10
CA PRO A 770 27.40 -19.43 11.06
C PRO A 770 28.90 -19.22 10.79
N LEU A 771 29.34 -17.96 10.81
CA LEU A 771 30.75 -17.63 10.64
C LEU A 771 31.56 -18.20 11.81
N ALA A 772 32.78 -18.64 11.52
CA ALA A 772 33.74 -19.00 12.54
C ALA A 772 34.33 -17.73 13.14
N TRP A 773 33.61 -17.14 14.10
CA TRP A 773 33.94 -15.82 14.68
C TRP A 773 35.38 -15.73 15.20
N ARG A 774 35.96 -16.82 15.68
CA ARG A 774 37.38 -16.89 16.12
C ARG A 774 38.39 -16.53 15.02
N ASP A 775 38.01 -16.69 13.76
CA ASP A 775 38.86 -16.42 12.59
C ASP A 775 38.76 -14.94 12.17
N LEU A 776 37.83 -14.16 12.74
CA LEU A 776 37.74 -12.73 12.51
C LEU A 776 38.76 -11.96 13.37
N PRO A 777 39.36 -10.89 12.82
CA PRO A 777 40.34 -10.10 13.52
C PRO A 777 39.76 -9.50 14.81
N TRP A 778 40.56 -9.59 15.87
CA TRP A 778 40.26 -9.03 17.20
C TRP A 778 39.00 -9.59 17.85
N ASN A 779 38.62 -10.82 17.53
CA ASN A 779 37.54 -11.54 18.21
C ASN A 779 38.05 -12.45 19.36
N SER A 780 39.33 -12.35 19.73
CA SER A 780 39.98 -13.08 20.82
C SER A 780 39.94 -12.39 22.18
#